data_AF-A0A9W3AIV1-F1
#
_entry.id   AF-A0A9W3AIV1-F1
#
_cell.length_a   1.000
_cell.length_b   1.000
_cell.length_c   1.000
_cell.angle_alpha   90.00
_cell.angle_beta   90.00
_cell.angle_gamma   90.00
#
_symmetry.space_group_name_H-M   'P 1'
#
loop_
_entity.id
_entity.type
_entity.pdbx_description
1 polymer ?
#
loop_
_entity_poly.entity_id
_entity_poly.type
_entity_poly.pdbx_seq_one_letter_code
_entity_poly.pdbx_strand_id
1 'polypeptide(L)'
;MLTVMVVHTKKELCVCALYVLCIHMIKSQDGWFGPNKEFKCHCESSCSSDGSCLGNGKCARGWFGLKCQYQDLTILENTVTTPNVSMLTDRDDRTCMNISGQTIVITFNRTYVFTWLRATLNDSASLPGLTVQFSKTTSMTSKLECQNQKNFLVDNSTLDIQCDLSEAIQTVIITGTGPTSLCSLYINGGRNVALKQRTWQTSDYSEPAAGTFNASKAVDGNTSSNFYGVLSCSHTNDFDPRPMWSVTFPLSEITRYVIYNRDDLVINRLAKFVLSGEDSAIQKFSYVDASDTGIPVYIVTDPAKNNLTQVKINTTQFVTLCEVEIYGECIAGTYTTAGLQCTNCPATCQNICHLDSGSCSICFGNSNPPACTLACPAGQWGVNCTNTCSVNCYGQSCDKTTGICDKGCQGFSDPPSCTTECAKGNWGPNCQFDCRNNCFNLSCDRRTGKCDNGCDGFMDPPDCIVECKAGKWGRNCVNECSSKCKNQSCDRVTGLCEYICDSLTDLSCPADCPKGYHGSNCTLDCSSTCKDLLCNRLGYCIACVSDYTGRYCEKVQLGLASDTSGLTFSSGIGIGVAVGAVVIILIVVAIVIICRTRLTALRNSSNENIKPGTRLQNYDNVKQINEYNHSYERSRSTFEEVQSDKKDERKGNKTIHYENTSNTVYETIG
;
A
#
# COMPACT_ATOMS: atom_id res chain seq x y z
N MET A 1 30.82 8.14 -33.43
CA MET A 1 32.26 7.91 -33.23
C MET A 1 32.42 7.22 -31.88
N LEU A 2 33.16 6.13 -31.73
CA LEU A 2 33.94 5.40 -32.75
C LEU A 2 33.07 4.58 -33.72
N THR A 3 33.72 3.89 -34.65
CA THR A 3 33.13 3.04 -35.70
C THR A 3 33.65 1.61 -35.50
N VAL A 4 32.79 0.60 -35.63
CA VAL A 4 33.22 -0.81 -35.76
C VAL A 4 32.85 -1.28 -37.16
N MET A 5 33.81 -1.85 -37.88
CA MET A 5 33.63 -2.29 -39.28
C MET A 5 32.83 -3.59 -39.36
N VAL A 6 31.98 -3.70 -40.38
CA VAL A 6 31.22 -4.92 -40.69
C VAL A 6 31.84 -5.63 -41.90
N VAL A 7 32.57 -6.73 -41.68
CA VAL A 7 32.96 -7.66 -42.76
C VAL A 7 32.85 -9.11 -42.29
N HIS A 8 31.83 -9.80 -42.82
CA HIS A 8 31.76 -11.26 -43.06
C HIS A 8 32.03 -12.27 -41.91
N THR A 9 30.94 -12.77 -41.29
CA THR A 9 30.63 -14.23 -41.15
C THR A 9 29.13 -14.45 -40.90
N LYS A 10 28.25 -13.86 -41.73
CA LYS A 10 26.79 -14.10 -41.65
C LYS A 10 26.40 -15.50 -42.14
N LYS A 11 26.51 -16.52 -41.27
CA LYS A 11 25.73 -17.77 -41.39
C LYS A 11 25.50 -18.46 -40.03
N GLU A 12 26.54 -18.71 -39.25
CA GLU A 12 26.39 -19.51 -38.01
C GLU A 12 25.67 -18.77 -36.87
N LEU A 13 25.87 -17.45 -36.74
CA LEU A 13 25.18 -16.65 -35.71
C LEU A 13 23.65 -16.70 -35.84
N CYS A 14 23.11 -16.90 -37.06
CA CYS A 14 21.67 -17.10 -37.26
C CYS A 14 21.20 -18.46 -36.74
N VAL A 15 22.01 -19.52 -36.86
CA VAL A 15 21.62 -20.87 -36.44
C VAL A 15 21.55 -20.93 -34.91
N CYS A 16 22.54 -20.38 -34.20
CA CYS A 16 22.49 -20.28 -32.74
C CYS A 16 21.35 -19.37 -32.25
N ALA A 17 21.11 -18.22 -32.91
CA ALA A 17 19.99 -17.36 -32.55
C ALA A 17 18.63 -18.04 -32.74
N LEU A 18 18.43 -18.77 -33.85
CA LEU A 18 17.21 -19.55 -34.09
C LEU A 18 17.05 -20.71 -33.10
N TYR A 19 18.13 -21.42 -32.73
CA TYR A 19 18.06 -22.48 -31.72
C TYR A 19 17.67 -21.93 -30.33
N VAL A 20 18.28 -20.82 -29.90
CA VAL A 20 17.99 -20.17 -28.61
C VAL A 20 16.55 -19.63 -28.57
N LEU A 21 16.05 -19.07 -29.68
CA LEU A 21 14.65 -18.64 -29.83
C LEU A 21 13.66 -19.82 -29.84
N CYS A 22 13.99 -20.94 -30.50
CA CYS A 22 13.15 -22.14 -30.51
C CYS A 22 13.00 -22.77 -29.11
N ILE A 23 14.05 -22.75 -28.29
CA ILE A 23 14.01 -23.30 -26.92
C ILE A 23 12.99 -22.56 -26.02
N HIS A 24 12.74 -21.27 -26.27
CA HIS A 24 11.80 -20.46 -25.49
C HIS A 24 10.33 -20.56 -25.95
N MET A 25 10.02 -21.32 -27.00
CA MET A 25 8.68 -21.41 -27.59
C MET A 25 8.15 -22.85 -27.74
N ILE A 26 8.66 -23.79 -26.93
CA ILE A 26 8.07 -25.14 -26.83
C ILE A 26 6.76 -25.04 -26.03
N LYS A 27 5.65 -24.97 -26.75
CA LYS A 27 4.28 -25.09 -26.20
C LYS A 27 4.14 -26.42 -25.46
N SER A 28 3.51 -26.40 -24.27
CA SER A 28 3.02 -27.63 -23.64
C SER A 28 2.12 -28.41 -24.61
N GLN A 29 2.50 -29.65 -24.91
CA GLN A 29 1.76 -30.50 -25.86
C GLN A 29 0.42 -30.98 -25.29
N ASP A 30 0.35 -31.20 -23.97
CA ASP A 30 -0.73 -31.98 -23.33
C ASP A 30 -1.47 -31.24 -22.20
N GLY A 31 -1.21 -29.95 -21.99
CA GLY A 31 -1.74 -29.22 -20.83
C GLY A 31 -1.01 -29.51 -19.52
N TRP A 32 0.27 -29.91 -19.60
CA TRP A 32 1.17 -30.15 -18.47
C TRP A 32 2.56 -29.54 -18.71
N PHE A 33 3.23 -29.10 -17.66
CA PHE A 33 4.56 -28.49 -17.72
C PHE A 33 5.46 -28.94 -16.56
N GLY A 34 6.71 -28.49 -16.55
CA GLY A 34 7.76 -28.99 -15.67
C GLY A 34 8.55 -30.16 -16.28
N PRO A 35 9.71 -30.52 -15.71
CA PRO A 35 10.64 -31.50 -16.29
C PRO A 35 10.07 -32.92 -16.40
N ASN A 36 9.10 -33.28 -15.55
CA ASN A 36 8.43 -34.58 -15.55
C ASN A 36 6.95 -34.50 -15.97
N LYS A 37 6.50 -33.34 -16.51
CA LYS A 37 5.08 -33.00 -16.74
C LYS A 37 4.23 -33.09 -15.46
N GLU A 38 4.82 -32.75 -14.31
CA GLU A 38 4.22 -32.85 -12.98
C GLU A 38 3.22 -31.74 -12.66
N PHE A 39 3.32 -30.57 -13.30
CA PHE A 39 2.43 -29.43 -13.05
C PHE A 39 1.34 -29.29 -14.12
N LYS A 40 0.10 -29.05 -13.70
CA LYS A 40 -1.07 -28.93 -14.59
C LYS A 40 -1.21 -27.49 -15.11
N CYS A 41 -1.55 -27.34 -16.38
CA CYS A 41 -1.61 -26.05 -17.06
C CYS A 41 -2.94 -25.34 -16.79
N HIS A 42 -2.91 -24.29 -15.98
CA HIS A 42 -4.09 -23.51 -15.56
C HIS A 42 -4.16 -22.13 -16.24
N CYS A 43 -3.70 -22.05 -17.50
CA CYS A 43 -3.76 -20.85 -18.34
C CYS A 43 -5.04 -20.84 -19.19
N GLU A 44 -5.55 -19.65 -19.53
CA GLU A 44 -6.78 -19.51 -20.33
C GLU A 44 -6.66 -20.03 -21.77
N SER A 45 -5.44 -20.06 -22.34
CA SER A 45 -5.18 -20.56 -23.69
C SER A 45 -4.27 -21.80 -23.72
N SER A 46 -3.03 -21.65 -23.26
CA SER A 46 -2.03 -22.71 -23.06
C SER A 46 -0.79 -22.13 -22.37
N CYS A 47 0.12 -22.99 -21.92
CA CYS A 47 1.40 -22.61 -21.32
C CYS A 47 2.60 -23.10 -22.15
N SER A 48 3.74 -22.45 -21.97
CA SER A 48 5.07 -22.96 -22.33
C SER A 48 5.51 -24.12 -21.41
N SER A 49 6.62 -24.77 -21.74
CA SER A 49 7.24 -25.83 -20.94
C SER A 49 7.64 -25.43 -19.50
N ASP A 50 7.78 -24.12 -19.22
CA ASP A 50 8.04 -23.57 -17.89
C ASP A 50 6.76 -23.08 -17.17
N GLY A 51 5.57 -23.35 -17.73
CA GLY A 51 4.27 -22.96 -17.16
C GLY A 51 3.85 -21.51 -17.39
N SER A 52 4.64 -20.69 -18.10
CA SER A 52 4.23 -19.31 -18.42
C SER A 52 3.04 -19.32 -19.39
N CYS A 53 2.00 -18.55 -19.10
CA CYS A 53 0.83 -18.49 -19.97
C CYS A 53 1.12 -17.77 -21.28
N LEU A 54 0.69 -18.39 -22.38
CA LEU A 54 0.83 -17.89 -23.74
C LEU A 54 -0.41 -17.05 -24.15
N GLY A 55 -0.32 -16.37 -25.29
CA GLY A 55 -1.41 -15.55 -25.81
C GLY A 55 -1.62 -14.28 -24.99
N ASN A 56 -2.69 -14.22 -24.19
CA ASN A 56 -3.02 -13.07 -23.34
C ASN A 56 -2.34 -13.09 -21.97
N GLY A 57 -1.59 -14.16 -21.63
CA GLY A 57 -0.92 -14.31 -20.34
C GLY A 57 -1.84 -14.58 -19.15
N LYS A 58 -3.17 -14.69 -19.34
CA LYS A 58 -4.13 -14.82 -18.24
C LYS A 58 -4.30 -16.27 -17.76
N CYS A 59 -4.58 -16.40 -16.46
CA CYS A 59 -4.99 -17.65 -15.85
C CYS A 59 -6.43 -18.04 -16.25
N ALA A 60 -6.69 -19.34 -16.29
CA ALA A 60 -8.04 -19.88 -16.42
C ALA A 60 -8.89 -19.48 -15.21
N ARG A 61 -10.22 -19.39 -15.38
CA ARG A 61 -11.13 -19.11 -14.27
C ARG A 61 -10.98 -20.16 -13.16
N GLY A 62 -10.85 -19.69 -11.92
CA GLY A 62 -10.57 -20.52 -10.74
C GLY A 62 -9.10 -20.53 -10.30
N TRP A 63 -8.19 -19.86 -11.03
CA TRP A 63 -6.74 -19.98 -10.84
C TRP A 63 -6.02 -18.63 -10.94
N PHE A 64 -4.97 -18.44 -10.13
CA PHE A 64 -4.17 -17.21 -10.10
C PHE A 64 -2.73 -17.45 -9.58
N GLY A 65 -1.96 -16.36 -9.40
CA GLY A 65 -0.61 -16.38 -8.80
C GLY A 65 0.47 -16.97 -9.70
N LEU A 66 1.64 -17.27 -9.13
CA LEU A 66 2.79 -17.80 -9.88
C LEU A 66 2.42 -19.05 -10.70
N LYS A 67 2.62 -18.95 -12.03
CA LYS A 67 2.30 -19.98 -13.04
C LYS A 67 0.84 -20.48 -12.98
N CYS A 68 -0.08 -19.64 -12.47
CA CYS A 68 -1.50 -19.96 -12.26
C CYS A 68 -1.76 -21.18 -11.38
N GLN A 69 -0.85 -21.51 -10.44
CA GLN A 69 -0.93 -22.76 -9.67
C GLN A 69 -1.75 -22.66 -8.38
N TYR A 70 -2.23 -21.46 -8.03
CA TYR A 70 -3.04 -21.23 -6.83
C TYR A 70 -4.52 -21.22 -7.19
N GLN A 71 -5.32 -22.00 -6.47
CA GLN A 71 -6.78 -21.98 -6.63
C GLN A 71 -7.36 -20.73 -5.96
N ASP A 72 -8.22 -20.01 -6.67
CA ASP A 72 -8.90 -18.83 -6.13
C ASP A 72 -10.21 -19.21 -5.42
N LEU A 73 -10.29 -18.93 -4.12
CA LEU A 73 -11.47 -19.20 -3.31
C LEU A 73 -12.64 -18.24 -3.61
N THR A 74 -12.42 -17.07 -4.21
CA THR A 74 -13.50 -16.07 -4.41
C THR A 74 -14.59 -16.54 -5.38
N ILE A 75 -14.26 -17.49 -6.25
CA ILE A 75 -15.10 -17.99 -7.36
C ILE A 75 -15.39 -19.49 -7.27
N LEU A 76 -15.15 -20.12 -6.13
CA LEU A 76 -15.62 -21.47 -5.85
C LEU A 76 -17.15 -21.51 -5.71
N GLU A 77 -17.75 -22.65 -6.07
CA GLU A 77 -19.20 -22.85 -6.01
C GLU A 77 -19.78 -22.56 -4.62
N ASN A 78 -20.88 -21.78 -4.60
CA ASN A 78 -21.56 -21.31 -3.38
C ASN A 78 -20.74 -20.34 -2.51
N THR A 79 -19.71 -19.68 -3.06
CA THR A 79 -19.16 -18.46 -2.48
C THR A 79 -20.15 -17.31 -2.71
N VAL A 80 -20.53 -16.60 -1.64
CA VAL A 80 -21.53 -15.53 -1.69
C VAL A 80 -20.87 -14.21 -1.29
N THR A 81 -20.97 -13.22 -2.17
CA THR A 81 -20.29 -11.93 -2.08
C THR A 81 -21.29 -10.77 -2.01
N THR A 82 -21.14 -9.87 -1.05
CA THR A 82 -21.96 -8.66 -0.89
C THR A 82 -21.08 -7.41 -0.78
N PRO A 83 -21.24 -6.38 -1.65
CA PRO A 83 -22.03 -6.36 -2.90
C PRO A 83 -21.54 -7.42 -3.92
N ASN A 84 -22.20 -7.53 -5.07
CA ASN A 84 -21.77 -8.44 -6.13
C ASN A 84 -20.39 -8.00 -6.69
N VAL A 85 -19.37 -8.84 -6.51
CA VAL A 85 -17.97 -8.55 -6.92
C VAL A 85 -17.56 -9.21 -8.25
N SER A 86 -18.50 -9.44 -9.15
CA SER A 86 -18.21 -9.99 -10.50
C SER A 86 -17.09 -9.22 -11.23
N MET A 87 -17.02 -7.89 -11.08
CA MET A 87 -15.95 -7.06 -11.64
C MET A 87 -14.57 -7.32 -11.02
N LEU A 88 -14.48 -7.78 -9.77
CA LEU A 88 -13.20 -8.08 -9.12
C LEU A 88 -12.68 -9.48 -9.42
N THR A 89 -13.46 -10.26 -10.16
CA THR A 89 -13.26 -11.70 -10.42
C THR A 89 -13.44 -12.05 -11.90
N ASP A 90 -13.53 -11.04 -12.78
CA ASP A 90 -13.55 -11.19 -14.24
C ASP A 90 -12.15 -11.55 -14.83
N ARG A 91 -11.10 -11.30 -14.02
CA ARG A 91 -9.66 -11.44 -14.29
C ARG A 91 -9.11 -10.34 -15.20
N ASP A 92 -9.55 -9.11 -15.03
CA ASP A 92 -9.01 -7.93 -15.72
C ASP A 92 -8.71 -6.80 -14.73
N ASP A 93 -7.43 -6.60 -14.40
CA ASP A 93 -6.95 -5.58 -13.45
C ASP A 93 -7.26 -4.12 -13.84
N ARG A 94 -8.01 -3.89 -14.93
CA ARG A 94 -8.46 -2.58 -15.42
C ARG A 94 -9.94 -2.28 -15.10
N THR A 95 -10.73 -3.26 -14.65
CA THR A 95 -12.18 -3.10 -14.36
C THR A 95 -12.43 -2.87 -12.85
N CYS A 96 -12.37 -1.60 -12.44
CA CYS A 96 -12.31 -1.26 -11.02
C CYS A 96 -13.66 -0.87 -10.38
N MET A 97 -13.90 -1.36 -9.16
CA MET A 97 -14.99 -0.98 -8.27
C MET A 97 -14.48 0.04 -7.22
N ASN A 98 -15.15 1.18 -7.11
CA ASN A 98 -14.90 2.13 -6.02
C ASN A 98 -15.43 1.54 -4.70
N ILE A 99 -14.53 1.31 -3.73
CA ILE A 99 -14.84 0.74 -2.41
C ILE A 99 -14.59 1.75 -1.26
N SER A 100 -14.43 3.04 -1.59
CA SER A 100 -14.15 4.12 -0.62
C SER A 100 -15.25 4.21 0.44
N GLY A 101 -14.93 3.93 1.70
CA GLY A 101 -15.90 3.90 2.80
C GLY A 101 -16.93 2.76 2.72
N GLN A 102 -16.78 1.84 1.77
CA GLN A 102 -17.61 0.67 1.60
C GLN A 102 -16.89 -0.59 2.11
N THR A 103 -17.64 -1.67 2.28
CA THR A 103 -17.11 -2.96 2.71
C THR A 103 -17.65 -4.07 1.82
N ILE A 104 -16.74 -4.90 1.31
CA ILE A 104 -17.03 -6.15 0.64
C ILE A 104 -17.00 -7.26 1.70
N VAL A 105 -18.01 -8.11 1.71
CA VAL A 105 -18.06 -9.33 2.53
C VAL A 105 -18.12 -10.53 1.60
N ILE A 106 -17.20 -11.47 1.79
CA ILE A 106 -17.09 -12.73 1.04
C ILE A 106 -17.34 -13.84 2.05
N THR A 107 -18.42 -14.59 1.86
CA THR A 107 -18.83 -15.69 2.73
C THR A 107 -18.73 -17.02 1.99
N PHE A 108 -18.24 -18.05 2.70
CA PHE A 108 -18.04 -19.38 2.14
C PHE A 108 -19.07 -20.38 2.71
N ASN A 109 -19.53 -21.32 1.88
CA ASN A 109 -20.41 -22.41 2.31
C ASN A 109 -19.76 -23.39 3.31
N ARG A 110 -18.42 -23.36 3.41
CA ARG A 110 -17.57 -24.24 4.24
C ARG A 110 -16.43 -23.42 4.84
N THR A 111 -15.72 -23.97 5.82
CA THR A 111 -14.52 -23.33 6.38
C THR A 111 -13.29 -23.59 5.50
N TYR A 112 -12.41 -22.59 5.42
CA TYR A 112 -11.14 -22.63 4.68
C TYR A 112 -10.00 -22.13 5.56
N VAL A 113 -8.78 -22.63 5.34
CA VAL A 113 -7.60 -22.21 6.08
C VAL A 113 -6.92 -21.08 5.30
N PHE A 114 -6.91 -19.86 5.85
CA PHE A 114 -6.31 -18.71 5.19
C PHE A 114 -4.78 -18.73 5.28
N THR A 115 -4.10 -18.30 4.21
CA THR A 115 -2.67 -17.97 4.23
C THR A 115 -2.44 -16.55 3.72
N TRP A 116 -2.87 -16.24 2.50
CA TRP A 116 -2.76 -14.90 1.90
C TRP A 116 -3.89 -14.61 0.90
N LEU A 117 -4.00 -13.34 0.49
CA LEU A 117 -4.83 -12.86 -0.62
C LEU A 117 -4.07 -11.85 -1.47
N ARG A 118 -4.48 -11.68 -2.73
CA ARG A 118 -3.94 -10.71 -3.70
C ARG A 118 -5.01 -9.68 -4.05
N ALA A 119 -4.67 -8.40 -3.99
CA ALA A 119 -5.56 -7.30 -4.33
C ALA A 119 -4.87 -6.30 -5.26
N THR A 120 -5.44 -6.06 -6.45
CA THR A 120 -4.97 -5.04 -7.41
C THR A 120 -5.81 -3.79 -7.29
N LEU A 121 -5.21 -2.62 -7.04
CA LEU A 121 -5.89 -1.33 -6.95
C LEU A 121 -5.63 -0.45 -8.19
N ASN A 122 -6.57 0.44 -8.49
CA ASN A 122 -6.45 1.41 -9.58
C ASN A 122 -5.35 2.46 -9.33
N ASP A 123 -5.02 2.72 -8.06
CA ASP A 123 -3.95 3.63 -7.67
C ASP A 123 -3.10 3.03 -6.56
N SER A 124 -1.80 3.01 -6.82
CA SER A 124 -0.70 2.77 -5.88
C SER A 124 -0.84 3.54 -4.54
N ALA A 125 -1.33 4.78 -4.56
CA ALA A 125 -1.49 5.61 -3.38
C ALA A 125 -2.61 5.12 -2.45
N SER A 126 -3.54 4.30 -2.95
CA SER A 126 -4.63 3.70 -2.17
C SER A 126 -4.23 2.39 -1.47
N LEU A 127 -3.08 1.79 -1.79
CA LEU A 127 -2.62 0.52 -1.19
C LEU A 127 -2.56 0.54 0.35
N PRO A 128 -2.11 1.64 1.02
CA PRO A 128 -2.14 1.73 2.47
C PRO A 128 -3.57 1.77 3.06
N GLY A 129 -4.58 2.12 2.26
CA GLY A 129 -5.97 2.24 2.68
C GLY A 129 -6.79 0.95 2.61
N LEU A 130 -6.23 -0.14 2.09
CA LEU A 130 -6.92 -1.42 2.01
C LEU A 130 -6.80 -2.18 3.34
N THR A 131 -7.93 -2.45 3.99
CA THR A 131 -7.96 -3.20 5.26
C THR A 131 -8.74 -4.51 5.11
N VAL A 132 -8.29 -5.55 5.81
CA VAL A 132 -8.87 -6.90 5.75
C VAL A 132 -9.17 -7.44 7.15
N GLN A 133 -10.31 -8.08 7.32
CA GLN A 133 -10.73 -8.73 8.57
C GLN A 133 -11.35 -10.10 8.27
N PHE A 134 -11.35 -10.98 9.27
CA PHE A 134 -11.73 -12.38 9.11
C PHE A 134 -12.80 -12.78 10.14
N SER A 135 -13.60 -13.79 9.84
CA SER A 135 -14.55 -14.39 10.79
C SER A 135 -14.70 -15.89 10.58
N LYS A 136 -14.91 -16.62 11.70
CA LYS A 136 -15.22 -18.05 11.73
C LYS A 136 -16.64 -18.37 11.25
N THR A 137 -17.53 -17.38 11.28
CA THR A 137 -18.96 -17.51 10.99
C THR A 137 -19.41 -16.54 9.90
N THR A 138 -20.33 -16.99 9.02
CA THR A 138 -21.01 -16.14 8.02
C THR A 138 -21.77 -14.96 8.64
N SER A 139 -22.23 -15.09 9.88
CA SER A 139 -22.90 -14.04 10.64
C SER A 139 -21.96 -12.99 11.24
N MET A 140 -20.65 -13.07 10.98
CA MET A 140 -19.61 -12.14 11.45
C MET A 140 -19.51 -11.97 12.98
N THR A 141 -20.15 -12.87 13.74
CA THR A 141 -20.18 -12.85 15.22
C THR A 141 -18.87 -13.26 15.87
N SER A 142 -18.01 -13.97 15.15
CA SER A 142 -16.76 -14.55 15.65
C SER A 142 -15.57 -14.07 14.83
N LYS A 143 -15.23 -12.79 14.98
CA LYS A 143 -14.06 -12.18 14.32
C LYS A 143 -12.74 -12.86 14.71
N LEU A 144 -11.79 -12.82 13.79
CA LEU A 144 -10.42 -13.29 13.93
C LEU A 144 -9.45 -12.14 13.68
N GLU A 145 -8.50 -11.96 14.58
CA GLU A 145 -7.39 -11.00 14.45
C GLU A 145 -6.34 -11.54 13.47
N CYS A 146 -5.87 -10.69 12.55
CA CYS A 146 -4.73 -11.00 11.68
C CYS A 146 -3.42 -10.84 12.48
N GLN A 147 -2.82 -11.96 12.91
CA GLN A 147 -1.52 -11.91 13.58
C GLN A 147 -0.40 -11.79 12.54
N ASN A 148 0.65 -11.04 12.90
CA ASN A 148 1.85 -10.82 12.08
C ASN A 148 1.55 -10.43 10.62
N GLN A 149 0.62 -9.50 10.37
CA GLN A 149 0.26 -9.09 9.01
C GLN A 149 1.51 -8.71 8.20
N LYS A 150 1.80 -9.47 7.13
CA LYS A 150 2.87 -9.16 6.18
C LYS A 150 2.22 -8.69 4.89
N ASN A 151 2.66 -7.53 4.40
CA ASN A 151 2.21 -6.99 3.11
C ASN A 151 3.39 -7.03 2.13
N PHE A 152 3.14 -7.40 0.88
CA PHE A 152 4.16 -7.52 -0.16
C PHE A 152 3.69 -6.88 -1.46
N LEU A 153 4.52 -6.02 -2.05
CA LEU A 153 4.25 -5.49 -3.38
C LEU A 153 4.62 -6.55 -4.43
N VAL A 154 3.65 -6.88 -5.27
CA VAL A 154 3.85 -7.70 -6.49
C VAL A 154 4.29 -6.78 -7.63
N ASP A 155 3.66 -5.62 -7.74
CA ASP A 155 4.02 -4.50 -8.61
C ASP A 155 3.65 -3.15 -7.92
N ASN A 156 3.43 -2.07 -8.69
CA ASN A 156 3.08 -0.76 -8.14
C ASN A 156 1.60 -0.62 -7.73
N SER A 157 0.74 -1.53 -8.18
CA SER A 157 -0.73 -1.53 -8.02
C SER A 157 -1.26 -2.76 -7.28
N THR A 158 -0.50 -3.86 -7.26
CA THR A 158 -0.93 -5.15 -6.69
C THR A 158 -0.20 -5.46 -5.38
N LEU A 159 -1.01 -5.73 -4.35
CA LEU A 159 -0.58 -6.04 -2.98
C LEU A 159 -1.02 -7.44 -2.57
N ASP A 160 -0.07 -8.22 -2.06
CA ASP A 160 -0.35 -9.49 -1.39
C ASP A 160 -0.33 -9.29 0.13
N ILE A 161 -1.40 -9.72 0.80
CA ILE A 161 -1.59 -9.60 2.25
C ILE A 161 -1.62 -11.01 2.85
N GLN A 162 -0.63 -11.32 3.69
CA GLN A 162 -0.51 -12.57 4.43
C GLN A 162 -0.88 -12.34 5.91
N CYS A 163 -1.67 -13.27 6.47
CA CYS A 163 -2.08 -13.23 7.88
C CYS A 163 -1.86 -14.59 8.55
N ASP A 164 -1.29 -14.57 9.75
CA ASP A 164 -1.26 -15.74 10.63
C ASP A 164 -2.58 -15.74 11.42
N LEU A 165 -3.49 -16.68 11.11
CA LEU A 165 -4.77 -16.84 11.81
C LEU A 165 -4.75 -18.11 12.67
N SER A 166 -5.40 -18.08 13.84
CA SER A 166 -5.43 -19.21 14.77
C SER A 166 -6.33 -20.37 14.31
N GLU A 167 -7.31 -20.10 13.44
CA GLU A 167 -8.38 -21.02 13.08
C GLU A 167 -8.83 -20.78 11.62
N ALA A 168 -9.56 -21.75 11.06
CA ALA A 168 -10.16 -21.64 9.74
C ALA A 168 -11.26 -20.56 9.69
N ILE A 169 -11.35 -19.88 8.54
CA ILE A 169 -12.29 -18.80 8.26
C ILE A 169 -13.54 -19.33 7.53
N GLN A 170 -14.67 -18.66 7.70
CA GLN A 170 -15.84 -18.79 6.83
C GLN A 170 -16.20 -17.45 6.15
N THR A 171 -15.51 -16.36 6.51
CA THR A 171 -15.78 -15.03 5.95
C THR A 171 -14.53 -14.17 5.90
N VAL A 172 -14.34 -13.48 4.78
CA VAL A 172 -13.37 -12.39 4.60
C VAL A 172 -14.14 -11.08 4.41
N ILE A 173 -13.64 -10.02 5.03
CA ILE A 173 -14.24 -8.69 5.05
C ILE A 173 -13.16 -7.73 4.56
N ILE A 174 -13.45 -6.91 3.55
CA ILE A 174 -12.48 -6.00 2.92
C ILE A 174 -13.07 -4.60 2.88
N THR A 175 -12.36 -3.62 3.46
CA THR A 175 -12.83 -2.25 3.62
C THR A 175 -11.78 -1.27 3.09
N GLY A 176 -12.19 -0.37 2.18
CA GLY A 176 -11.34 0.68 1.64
C GLY A 176 -11.45 1.96 2.47
N THR A 177 -10.39 2.35 3.18
CA THR A 177 -10.33 3.59 3.96
C THR A 177 -9.77 4.73 3.10
N GLY A 178 -10.53 5.83 2.97
CA GLY A 178 -10.19 6.91 2.03
C GLY A 178 -10.50 6.52 0.58
N PRO A 179 -10.03 7.31 -0.41
CA PRO A 179 -10.26 7.06 -1.83
C PRO A 179 -9.60 5.75 -2.27
N THR A 180 -10.40 4.69 -2.42
CA THR A 180 -9.94 3.32 -2.71
C THR A 180 -10.76 2.72 -3.84
N SER A 181 -10.09 2.24 -4.88
CA SER A 181 -10.73 1.57 -6.02
C SER A 181 -9.99 0.26 -6.30
N LEU A 182 -10.69 -0.86 -6.16
CA LEU A 182 -10.20 -2.23 -6.23
C LEU A 182 -10.59 -2.82 -7.59
N CYS A 183 -9.65 -3.45 -8.31
CA CYS A 183 -9.81 -3.91 -9.69
C CYS A 183 -9.77 -5.42 -9.84
N SER A 184 -9.04 -6.12 -8.99
CA SER A 184 -9.07 -7.58 -8.92
C SER A 184 -8.75 -8.06 -7.52
N LEU A 185 -9.35 -9.18 -7.13
CA LEU A 185 -9.23 -9.77 -5.81
C LEU A 185 -9.21 -11.29 -5.92
N TYR A 186 -8.19 -11.91 -5.34
CA TYR A 186 -8.03 -13.37 -5.30
C TYR A 186 -7.73 -13.80 -3.87
N ILE A 187 -8.37 -14.86 -3.37
CA ILE A 187 -8.12 -15.40 -2.03
C ILE A 187 -7.50 -16.78 -2.20
N ASN A 188 -6.35 -17.02 -1.56
CA ASN A 188 -5.59 -18.23 -1.81
C ASN A 188 -6.25 -19.50 -1.22
N GLY A 189 -6.44 -20.50 -2.08
CA GLY A 189 -6.83 -21.87 -1.73
C GLY A 189 -5.66 -22.87 -1.70
N GLY A 190 -4.42 -22.41 -1.90
CA GLY A 190 -3.21 -23.22 -1.99
C GLY A 190 -2.94 -23.77 -3.40
N ARG A 191 -1.80 -24.46 -3.53
CA ARG A 191 -1.39 -25.21 -4.73
C ARG A 191 -1.57 -26.71 -4.49
N ASN A 192 -2.05 -27.47 -5.48
CA ASN A 192 -2.11 -28.93 -5.37
C ASN A 192 -0.70 -29.53 -5.44
N VAL A 193 -0.16 -29.99 -4.31
CA VAL A 193 1.18 -30.58 -4.18
C VAL A 193 1.21 -32.09 -4.42
N ALA A 194 0.07 -32.74 -4.63
CA ALA A 194 -0.02 -34.19 -4.83
C ALA A 194 0.18 -34.63 -6.30
N LEU A 195 -0.08 -33.74 -7.28
CA LEU A 195 -0.10 -34.07 -8.70
C LEU A 195 1.16 -34.81 -9.15
N LYS A 196 0.95 -36.02 -9.68
CA LYS A 196 1.95 -36.95 -10.22
C LYS A 196 3.15 -37.20 -9.29
N GLN A 197 2.97 -36.98 -7.99
CA GLN A 197 3.97 -37.30 -6.98
C GLN A 197 4.06 -38.81 -6.76
N ARG A 198 5.06 -39.23 -5.98
CA ARG A 198 5.34 -40.66 -5.80
C ARG A 198 4.28 -41.31 -4.91
N THR A 199 3.40 -42.10 -5.50
CA THR A 199 2.39 -42.89 -4.78
C THR A 199 2.83 -44.33 -4.51
N TRP A 200 2.12 -44.97 -3.58
CA TRP A 200 2.20 -46.40 -3.30
C TRP A 200 0.87 -46.88 -2.69
N GLN A 201 0.44 -48.10 -3.02
CA GLN A 201 -0.68 -48.77 -2.36
C GLN A 201 -0.35 -50.24 -2.08
N THR A 202 -1.06 -50.84 -1.12
CA THR A 202 -0.77 -52.17 -0.56
C THR A 202 -0.90 -53.33 -1.56
N SER A 203 -1.82 -53.21 -2.51
CA SER A 203 -2.02 -54.15 -3.61
C SER A 203 -2.72 -53.45 -4.77
N ASP A 204 -2.56 -53.94 -6.00
CA ASP A 204 -3.28 -53.41 -7.17
C ASP A 204 -4.45 -54.34 -7.55
N TYR A 205 -5.63 -53.76 -7.78
CA TYR A 205 -6.71 -54.43 -8.50
C TYR A 205 -6.44 -54.38 -10.02
N SER A 206 -6.82 -55.43 -10.75
CA SER A 206 -6.65 -55.51 -12.20
C SER A 206 -7.79 -56.30 -12.85
N GLU A 207 -8.35 -55.77 -13.93
CA GLU A 207 -9.38 -56.43 -14.72
C GLU A 207 -8.87 -56.81 -16.12
N PRO A 208 -9.26 -57.99 -16.67
CA PRO A 208 -8.82 -58.43 -17.99
C PRO A 208 -9.17 -57.49 -19.15
N ALA A 209 -10.20 -56.65 -19.01
CA ALA A 209 -10.66 -55.73 -20.05
C ALA A 209 -10.30 -54.25 -19.78
N ALA A 210 -10.06 -53.88 -18.52
CA ALA A 210 -9.83 -52.48 -18.09
C ALA A 210 -8.39 -52.20 -17.61
N GLY A 211 -7.55 -53.23 -17.44
CA GLY A 211 -6.17 -53.07 -16.99
C GLY A 211 -6.04 -52.89 -15.47
N THR A 212 -4.98 -52.22 -15.03
CA THR A 212 -4.58 -52.14 -13.62
C THR A 212 -4.89 -50.78 -12.99
N PHE A 213 -5.55 -50.80 -11.84
CA PHE A 213 -6.03 -49.64 -11.11
C PHE A 213 -5.02 -49.20 -10.04
N ASN A 214 -3.79 -48.89 -10.48
CA ASN A 214 -2.65 -48.61 -9.62
C ASN A 214 -2.76 -47.29 -8.82
N ALA A 215 -1.86 -47.11 -7.86
CA ALA A 215 -1.83 -45.95 -6.96
C ALA A 215 -1.63 -44.59 -7.64
N SER A 216 -1.05 -44.50 -8.85
CA SER A 216 -0.74 -43.20 -9.48
C SER A 216 -1.95 -42.53 -10.12
N LYS A 217 -3.02 -43.29 -10.37
CA LYS A 217 -4.28 -42.77 -10.93
C LYS A 217 -4.91 -41.71 -10.02
N ALA A 218 -4.88 -41.93 -8.72
CA ALA A 218 -5.42 -41.01 -7.71
C ALA A 218 -4.64 -39.68 -7.54
N VAL A 219 -3.65 -39.37 -8.38
CA VAL A 219 -2.99 -38.05 -8.46
C VAL A 219 -2.66 -37.68 -9.91
N ASP A 220 -3.31 -38.28 -10.90
CA ASP A 220 -3.02 -38.00 -12.31
C ASP A 220 -3.68 -36.71 -12.82
N GLY A 221 -4.54 -36.10 -12.00
CA GLY A 221 -5.22 -34.84 -12.29
C GLY A 221 -6.56 -35.01 -13.01
N ASN A 222 -7.08 -36.24 -13.13
CA ASN A 222 -8.40 -36.54 -13.67
C ASN A 222 -9.42 -36.71 -12.52
N THR A 223 -10.24 -35.69 -12.26
CA THR A 223 -11.24 -35.70 -11.18
C THR A 223 -12.49 -36.52 -11.52
N SER A 224 -12.41 -37.54 -12.39
CA SER A 224 -13.58 -38.27 -12.86
C SER A 224 -13.95 -39.41 -11.93
N SER A 225 -15.11 -39.27 -11.29
CA SER A 225 -15.77 -40.29 -10.45
C SER A 225 -16.14 -41.58 -11.20
N ASN A 226 -16.18 -41.55 -12.53
CA ASN A 226 -16.55 -42.69 -13.37
C ASN A 226 -15.41 -43.73 -13.50
N PHE A 227 -15.50 -44.76 -12.67
CA PHE A 227 -14.54 -45.86 -12.58
C PHE A 227 -14.21 -46.55 -13.92
N TYR A 228 -15.23 -46.94 -14.70
CA TYR A 228 -15.05 -47.74 -15.91
C TYR A 228 -14.90 -46.90 -17.20
N GLY A 229 -15.51 -45.71 -17.26
CA GLY A 229 -15.57 -44.92 -18.49
C GLY A 229 -14.26 -44.22 -18.86
N VAL A 230 -13.43 -43.88 -17.87
CA VAL A 230 -12.15 -43.17 -18.06
C VAL A 230 -10.99 -43.79 -17.30
N LEU A 231 -11.23 -44.86 -16.52
CA LEU A 231 -10.23 -45.54 -15.68
C LEU A 231 -9.52 -44.57 -14.72
N SER A 232 -10.23 -43.59 -14.19
CA SER A 232 -9.65 -42.49 -13.38
C SER A 232 -9.10 -42.93 -12.03
N CYS A 233 -9.61 -44.02 -11.46
CA CYS A 233 -9.44 -44.30 -10.04
C CYS A 233 -8.36 -45.34 -9.75
N SER A 234 -7.66 -45.18 -8.62
CA SER A 234 -6.92 -46.27 -7.99
C SER A 234 -7.88 -47.23 -7.29
N HIS A 235 -7.50 -48.49 -7.16
CA HIS A 235 -8.28 -49.51 -6.45
C HIS A 235 -7.33 -50.59 -5.90
N THR A 236 -7.33 -50.83 -4.58
CA THR A 236 -6.62 -51.98 -3.99
C THR A 236 -7.34 -53.29 -4.28
N ASN A 237 -6.67 -54.43 -4.16
CA ASN A 237 -7.32 -55.72 -4.38
C ASN A 237 -8.49 -55.93 -3.39
N ASP A 238 -9.60 -56.54 -3.83
CA ASP A 238 -10.78 -56.78 -2.97
C ASP A 238 -10.50 -57.75 -1.80
N PHE A 239 -9.38 -58.47 -1.82
CA PHE A 239 -8.93 -59.38 -0.76
C PHE A 239 -7.74 -58.85 0.05
N ASP A 240 -7.43 -57.55 -0.03
CA ASP A 240 -6.36 -56.94 0.75
C ASP A 240 -6.73 -56.94 2.26
N PRO A 241 -5.93 -57.56 3.14
CA PRO A 241 -6.27 -57.65 4.56
C PRO A 241 -6.08 -56.33 5.32
N ARG A 242 -5.35 -55.35 4.76
CA ARG A 242 -5.05 -54.04 5.39
C ARG A 242 -4.86 -52.96 4.31
N PRO A 243 -5.90 -52.62 3.54
CA PRO A 243 -5.80 -51.76 2.37
C PRO A 243 -5.36 -50.34 2.75
N MET A 244 -4.30 -49.86 2.10
CA MET A 244 -3.78 -48.50 2.26
C MET A 244 -3.27 -47.95 0.93
N TRP A 245 -3.54 -46.67 0.69
CA TRP A 245 -2.94 -45.86 -0.36
C TRP A 245 -2.14 -44.70 0.26
N SER A 246 -1.10 -44.25 -0.42
CA SER A 246 -0.25 -43.15 0.04
C SER A 246 0.36 -42.35 -1.10
N VAL A 247 0.69 -41.09 -0.83
CA VAL A 247 1.46 -40.18 -1.70
C VAL A 247 2.58 -39.50 -0.90
N THR A 248 3.75 -39.37 -1.52
CA THR A 248 4.95 -38.73 -0.94
C THR A 248 5.40 -37.56 -1.81
N PHE A 249 5.52 -36.39 -1.22
CA PHE A 249 5.73 -35.09 -1.89
C PHE A 249 6.77 -34.22 -1.15
N PRO A 250 7.33 -33.17 -1.77
CA PRO A 250 8.27 -32.25 -1.10
C PRO A 250 7.66 -31.61 0.15
N LEU A 251 8.47 -31.41 1.21
CA LEU A 251 8.01 -30.88 2.50
C LEU A 251 7.21 -29.58 2.33
N SER A 252 5.91 -29.63 2.62
CA SER A 252 4.94 -28.58 2.34
C SER A 252 4.03 -28.32 3.54
N GLU A 253 3.59 -27.08 3.69
CA GLU A 253 2.62 -26.63 4.71
C GLU A 253 1.21 -26.88 4.17
N ILE A 254 0.49 -27.88 4.72
CA ILE A 254 -0.77 -28.36 4.14
C ILE A 254 -1.98 -27.68 4.78
N THR A 255 -2.94 -27.26 3.97
CA THR A 255 -4.14 -26.50 4.39
C THR A 255 -5.45 -27.23 4.15
N ARG A 256 -5.52 -28.08 3.10
CA ARG A 256 -6.75 -28.78 2.69
C ARG A 256 -6.45 -30.03 1.86
N TYR A 257 -7.27 -31.05 2.04
CA TYR A 257 -7.32 -32.27 1.22
C TYR A 257 -8.68 -32.31 0.50
N VAL A 258 -8.69 -32.67 -0.79
CA VAL A 258 -9.91 -32.95 -1.56
C VAL A 258 -9.80 -34.36 -2.13
N ILE A 259 -10.73 -35.24 -1.76
CA ILE A 259 -10.73 -36.64 -2.19
C ILE A 259 -11.99 -36.90 -3.01
N TYR A 260 -11.81 -37.20 -4.29
CA TYR A 260 -12.87 -37.59 -5.21
C TYR A 260 -13.12 -39.09 -5.10
N ASN A 261 -14.36 -39.44 -4.76
CA ASN A 261 -14.85 -40.81 -4.65
C ASN A 261 -15.54 -41.24 -5.96
N ARG A 262 -16.00 -42.48 -6.03
CA ARG A 262 -16.93 -42.95 -7.07
C ARG A 262 -18.31 -42.32 -6.85
N ASP A 263 -19.02 -42.07 -7.93
CA ASP A 263 -20.41 -41.57 -7.97
C ASP A 263 -21.44 -42.66 -8.32
N ASP A 264 -20.98 -43.89 -8.47
CA ASP A 264 -21.80 -45.06 -8.78
C ASP A 264 -22.44 -45.69 -7.53
N LEU A 265 -23.15 -46.81 -7.74
CA LEU A 265 -23.85 -47.54 -6.69
C LEU A 265 -22.93 -48.17 -5.62
N VAL A 266 -21.61 -47.96 -5.68
CA VAL A 266 -20.65 -48.41 -4.66
C VAL A 266 -19.85 -47.24 -4.04
N ILE A 267 -20.39 -46.02 -4.10
CA ILE A 267 -19.93 -44.83 -3.36
C ILE A 267 -19.60 -45.10 -1.88
N ASN A 268 -20.31 -46.03 -1.24
CA ASN A 268 -20.10 -46.44 0.15
C ASN A 268 -18.80 -47.23 0.40
N ARG A 269 -18.02 -47.54 -0.64
CA ARG A 269 -16.71 -48.20 -0.50
C ARG A 269 -15.69 -47.33 0.23
N LEU A 270 -15.79 -46.00 0.12
CA LEU A 270 -14.91 -45.05 0.80
C LEU A 270 -15.58 -44.43 2.05
N ALA A 271 -16.17 -45.26 2.90
CA ALA A 271 -16.75 -44.85 4.18
C ALA A 271 -15.81 -45.19 5.35
N LYS A 272 -15.84 -44.38 6.43
CA LYS A 272 -15.05 -44.56 7.68
C LYS A 272 -13.53 -44.68 7.47
N PHE A 273 -12.99 -44.14 6.38
CA PHE A 273 -11.55 -44.14 6.13
C PHE A 273 -10.79 -43.30 7.16
N VAL A 274 -9.51 -43.65 7.37
CA VAL A 274 -8.57 -42.84 8.16
C VAL A 274 -7.61 -42.16 7.19
N LEU A 275 -7.65 -40.83 7.16
CA LEU A 275 -6.68 -39.98 6.47
C LEU A 275 -5.63 -39.53 7.49
N SER A 276 -4.36 -39.71 7.19
CA SER A 276 -3.25 -39.35 8.08
C SER A 276 -2.14 -38.64 7.33
N GLY A 277 -1.49 -37.68 7.99
CA GLY A 277 -0.41 -36.89 7.45
C GLY A 277 0.86 -37.04 8.28
N GLU A 278 1.96 -37.35 7.62
CA GLU A 278 3.27 -37.62 8.20
C GLU A 278 4.39 -36.75 7.62
N ASP A 279 5.37 -36.45 8.46
CA ASP A 279 6.73 -36.06 8.07
C ASP A 279 7.70 -36.87 8.90
N SER A 280 8.78 -37.36 8.27
CA SER A 280 9.84 -38.13 8.95
C SER A 280 9.32 -39.35 9.74
N ALA A 281 8.25 -39.97 9.22
CA ALA A 281 7.48 -41.07 9.83
C ALA A 281 6.80 -40.73 11.19
N ILE A 282 6.66 -39.44 11.52
CA ILE A 282 5.88 -38.95 12.66
C ILE A 282 4.53 -38.46 12.14
N GLN A 283 3.44 -39.05 12.63
CA GLN A 283 2.08 -38.62 12.32
C GLN A 283 1.79 -37.28 13.03
N LYS A 284 1.49 -36.25 12.23
CA LYS A 284 1.14 -34.91 12.72
C LYS A 284 -0.34 -34.58 12.49
N PHE A 285 -0.91 -35.04 11.39
CA PHE A 285 -2.32 -34.86 11.04
C PHE A 285 -3.08 -36.19 11.10
N SER A 286 -4.35 -36.15 11.51
CA SER A 286 -5.27 -37.28 11.45
C SER A 286 -6.71 -36.81 11.27
N TYR A 287 -7.44 -37.46 10.37
CA TYR A 287 -8.88 -37.33 10.17
C TYR A 287 -9.49 -38.73 10.06
N VAL A 288 -10.68 -38.92 10.61
CA VAL A 288 -11.47 -40.14 10.49
C VAL A 288 -12.82 -39.75 9.89
N ASP A 289 -13.20 -40.39 8.79
CA ASP A 289 -14.49 -40.14 8.17
C ASP A 289 -15.65 -40.58 9.09
N ALA A 290 -16.65 -39.71 9.20
CA ALA A 290 -17.86 -39.95 9.97
C ALA A 290 -18.98 -40.59 9.12
N SER A 291 -18.90 -40.60 7.79
CA SER A 291 -19.95 -41.12 6.91
C SER A 291 -20.12 -42.64 7.01
N ASP A 292 -21.36 -43.12 7.00
CA ASP A 292 -21.69 -44.56 6.93
C ASP A 292 -21.86 -45.06 5.48
N THR A 293 -22.17 -44.15 4.56
CA THR A 293 -22.62 -44.46 3.19
C THR A 293 -21.68 -43.94 2.10
N GLY A 294 -20.56 -43.32 2.47
CA GLY A 294 -19.75 -42.54 1.53
C GLY A 294 -20.40 -41.20 1.14
N ILE A 295 -19.59 -40.28 0.61
CA ILE A 295 -20.03 -39.09 -0.16
C ILE A 295 -19.16 -38.91 -1.42
N PRO A 296 -19.60 -38.14 -2.44
CA PRO A 296 -18.90 -38.09 -3.74
C PRO A 296 -17.55 -37.35 -3.70
N VAL A 297 -17.45 -36.30 -2.88
CA VAL A 297 -16.22 -35.52 -2.69
C VAL A 297 -16.07 -35.17 -1.22
N TYR A 298 -14.96 -35.59 -0.62
CA TYR A 298 -14.56 -35.16 0.72
C TYR A 298 -13.71 -33.91 0.61
N ILE A 299 -13.98 -32.91 1.45
CA ILE A 299 -13.13 -31.74 1.65
C ILE A 299 -12.78 -31.69 3.13
N VAL A 300 -11.51 -31.91 3.45
CA VAL A 300 -10.98 -31.92 4.81
C VAL A 300 -9.99 -30.77 4.94
N THR A 301 -10.11 -29.94 5.96
CA THR A 301 -9.16 -28.85 6.23
C THR A 301 -8.15 -29.24 7.30
N ASP A 302 -6.97 -28.62 7.25
CA ASP A 302 -5.94 -28.70 8.29
C ASP A 302 -5.67 -27.30 8.88
N PRO A 303 -6.46 -26.85 9.87
CA PRO A 303 -6.27 -25.54 10.49
C PRO A 303 -4.94 -25.40 11.25
N ALA A 304 -4.28 -26.52 11.58
CA ALA A 304 -2.99 -26.53 12.25
C ALA A 304 -1.81 -26.35 11.27
N LYS A 305 -2.07 -26.32 9.95
CA LYS A 305 -1.06 -26.08 8.90
C LYS A 305 0.14 -27.02 9.03
N ASN A 306 -0.13 -28.33 9.07
CA ASN A 306 0.94 -29.30 9.31
C ASN A 306 1.97 -29.31 8.17
N ASN A 307 3.25 -29.25 8.54
CA ASN A 307 4.36 -29.46 7.62
C ASN A 307 4.55 -30.96 7.38
N LEU A 308 4.17 -31.44 6.19
CA LEU A 308 4.09 -32.86 5.82
C LEU A 308 4.97 -33.19 4.62
N THR A 309 5.41 -34.46 4.53
CA THR A 309 6.05 -35.05 3.33
C THR A 309 5.26 -36.21 2.75
N GLN A 310 4.31 -36.77 3.50
CA GLN A 310 3.55 -37.95 3.10
C GLN A 310 2.12 -37.89 3.65
N VAL A 311 1.18 -38.40 2.86
CA VAL A 311 -0.22 -38.59 3.26
C VAL A 311 -0.64 -40.03 2.95
N LYS A 312 -1.47 -40.62 3.83
CA LYS A 312 -1.97 -41.99 3.74
C LYS A 312 -3.48 -42.02 3.95
N ILE A 313 -4.16 -42.88 3.20
CA ILE A 313 -5.59 -43.19 3.35
C ILE A 313 -5.73 -44.70 3.58
N ASN A 314 -6.30 -45.08 4.71
CA ASN A 314 -6.48 -46.47 5.14
C ASN A 314 -7.96 -46.79 5.29
N THR A 315 -8.38 -48.01 4.95
CA THR A 315 -9.75 -48.53 5.18
C THR A 315 -9.72 -49.95 5.74
N THR A 316 -10.89 -50.59 5.87
CA THR A 316 -11.06 -51.96 6.39
C THR A 316 -11.45 -53.01 5.34
N GLN A 317 -11.57 -52.64 4.06
CA GLN A 317 -12.00 -53.55 2.98
C GLN A 317 -11.21 -53.34 1.68
N PHE A 318 -11.26 -52.14 1.13
CA PHE A 318 -10.50 -51.71 -0.06
C PHE A 318 -10.31 -50.19 -0.01
N VAL A 319 -9.26 -49.68 -0.63
CA VAL A 319 -9.12 -48.23 -0.91
C VAL A 319 -9.45 -48.03 -2.39
N THR A 320 -10.37 -47.11 -2.67
CA THR A 320 -10.74 -46.71 -4.03
C THR A 320 -10.81 -45.18 -4.07
N LEU A 321 -9.98 -44.55 -4.90
CA LEU A 321 -9.79 -43.10 -4.92
C LEU A 321 -9.72 -42.62 -6.37
N CYS A 322 -10.56 -41.69 -6.78
CA CYS A 322 -10.64 -41.23 -8.18
C CYS A 322 -9.77 -40.00 -8.48
N GLU A 323 -9.47 -39.17 -7.47
CA GLU A 323 -8.38 -38.19 -7.43
C GLU A 323 -8.19 -37.75 -5.96
N VAL A 324 -6.96 -37.43 -5.56
CA VAL A 324 -6.60 -36.90 -4.24
C VAL A 324 -5.78 -35.63 -4.43
N GLU A 325 -6.44 -34.48 -4.36
CA GLU A 325 -5.78 -33.19 -4.36
C GLU A 325 -5.35 -32.81 -2.94
N ILE A 326 -4.08 -32.42 -2.78
CA ILE A 326 -3.56 -31.95 -1.49
C ILE A 326 -3.10 -30.52 -1.68
N TYR A 327 -3.88 -29.58 -1.13
CA TYR A 327 -3.59 -28.16 -1.22
C TYR A 327 -2.67 -27.72 -0.08
N GLY A 328 -1.54 -27.12 -0.46
CA GLY A 328 -0.53 -26.64 0.45
C GLY A 328 0.44 -25.67 -0.22
N GLU A 329 1.40 -25.18 0.56
CA GLU A 329 2.36 -24.15 0.16
C GLU A 329 3.78 -24.48 0.66
N CYS A 330 4.76 -23.66 0.29
CA CYS A 330 6.10 -23.76 0.85
C CYS A 330 6.09 -23.40 2.34
N ILE A 331 6.80 -24.18 3.16
CA ILE A 331 6.82 -24.01 4.62
C ILE A 331 7.33 -22.63 5.05
N ALA A 332 6.85 -22.13 6.18
CA ALA A 332 7.31 -20.90 6.80
C ALA A 332 8.85 -20.73 6.74
N GLY A 333 9.28 -19.63 6.11
CA GLY A 333 10.69 -19.31 5.87
C GLY A 333 11.30 -19.81 4.56
N THR A 334 10.49 -20.45 3.71
CA THR A 334 10.82 -20.75 2.31
C THR A 334 9.82 -20.10 1.35
N TYR A 335 10.22 -19.90 0.09
CA TYR A 335 9.37 -19.36 -0.97
C TYR A 335 9.42 -20.21 -2.25
N THR A 336 8.37 -20.11 -3.06
CA THR A 336 8.24 -20.79 -4.35
C THR A 336 9.14 -20.13 -5.39
N THR A 337 10.09 -20.89 -5.94
CA THR A 337 10.89 -20.46 -7.10
C THR A 337 10.10 -20.52 -8.40
N ALA A 338 10.60 -19.90 -9.47
CA ALA A 338 9.96 -19.96 -10.80
C ALA A 338 9.77 -21.39 -11.37
N GLY A 339 10.52 -22.38 -10.85
CA GLY A 339 10.36 -23.82 -11.14
C GLY A 339 9.44 -24.56 -10.16
N LEU A 340 8.64 -23.82 -9.38
CA LEU A 340 7.67 -24.31 -8.38
C LEU A 340 8.26 -25.12 -7.21
N GLN A 341 9.58 -25.10 -7.05
CA GLN A 341 10.30 -25.70 -5.92
C GLN A 341 10.48 -24.68 -4.78
N CYS A 342 10.42 -25.13 -3.53
CA CYS A 342 10.63 -24.28 -2.36
C CYS A 342 12.14 -24.04 -2.08
N THR A 343 12.51 -22.81 -1.74
CA THR A 343 13.89 -22.45 -1.32
C THR A 343 13.88 -21.44 -0.16
N ASN A 344 14.96 -21.37 0.61
CA ASN A 344 15.06 -20.50 1.80
C ASN A 344 14.91 -19.01 1.46
N CYS A 345 14.23 -18.26 2.33
CA CYS A 345 14.15 -16.79 2.24
C CYS A 345 15.54 -16.11 2.26
N PRO A 346 15.69 -14.94 1.61
CA PRO A 346 16.94 -14.18 1.64
C PRO A 346 17.37 -13.78 3.06
N ALA A 347 18.69 -13.76 3.30
CA ALA A 347 19.29 -13.46 4.60
C ALA A 347 18.97 -12.05 5.14
N THR A 348 18.44 -11.15 4.30
CA THR A 348 17.96 -9.80 4.66
C THR A 348 16.64 -9.79 5.44
N CYS A 349 15.85 -10.85 5.33
CA CYS A 349 14.56 -11.00 6.01
C CYS A 349 14.35 -12.47 6.40
N GLN A 350 15.28 -12.96 7.23
CA GLN A 350 15.39 -14.37 7.64
C GLN A 350 14.02 -14.94 8.02
N ASN A 351 13.62 -15.97 7.29
CA ASN A 351 12.36 -16.71 7.42
C ASN A 351 11.04 -15.92 7.17
N ILE A 352 11.09 -14.67 6.69
CA ILE A 352 9.89 -13.85 6.44
C ILE A 352 10.02 -13.14 5.07
N CYS A 353 9.64 -13.84 4.01
CA CYS A 353 9.67 -13.34 2.64
C CYS A 353 8.43 -13.76 1.84
N HIS A 354 8.22 -13.12 0.70
CA HIS A 354 7.06 -13.30 -0.17
C HIS A 354 7.06 -14.67 -0.86
N LEU A 355 5.90 -15.35 -0.87
CA LEU A 355 5.78 -16.72 -1.33
C LEU A 355 6.10 -16.90 -2.83
N ASP A 356 5.79 -15.93 -3.69
CA ASP A 356 5.98 -16.02 -5.15
C ASP A 356 7.33 -15.47 -5.65
N SER A 357 8.07 -14.70 -4.83
CA SER A 357 9.23 -13.92 -5.31
C SER A 357 10.42 -13.84 -4.35
N GLY A 358 10.26 -14.22 -3.08
CA GLY A 358 11.29 -14.09 -2.06
C GLY A 358 11.60 -12.65 -1.63
N SER A 359 10.82 -11.65 -2.05
CA SER A 359 10.97 -10.26 -1.58
C SER A 359 10.65 -10.15 -0.08
N CYS A 360 11.30 -9.23 0.62
CA CYS A 360 10.96 -8.95 2.02
C CYS A 360 9.64 -8.18 2.12
N SER A 361 8.93 -8.30 3.25
CA SER A 361 7.68 -7.57 3.48
C SER A 361 7.91 -6.05 3.53
N ILE A 362 6.86 -5.31 3.18
CA ILE A 362 6.78 -3.85 3.32
C ILE A 362 5.82 -3.47 4.45
N CYS A 363 6.13 -2.34 5.08
CA CYS A 363 5.47 -1.90 6.30
C CYS A 363 4.76 -0.57 6.07
N PHE A 364 3.43 -0.59 5.94
CA PHE A 364 2.64 0.65 5.87
C PHE A 364 2.54 1.29 7.26
N GLY A 365 2.87 2.58 7.37
CA GLY A 365 2.85 3.31 8.64
C GLY A 365 3.84 2.82 9.71
N ASN A 366 4.75 1.91 9.34
CA ASN A 366 5.65 1.21 10.25
C ASN A 366 7.07 1.03 9.69
N SER A 367 8.03 0.94 10.62
CA SER A 367 9.46 0.70 10.44
C SER A 367 9.88 -0.70 9.97
N ASN A 368 11.17 -0.97 10.14
CA ASN A 368 11.78 -2.29 10.38
C ASN A 368 11.15 -3.52 9.68
N PRO A 369 11.10 -3.57 8.34
CA PRO A 369 10.85 -4.82 7.64
C PRO A 369 11.92 -5.87 8.00
N PRO A 370 11.58 -7.16 8.10
CA PRO A 370 10.27 -7.73 7.77
C PRO A 370 9.23 -7.70 8.92
N ALA A 371 9.60 -7.17 10.10
CA ALA A 371 8.79 -7.28 11.32
C ALA A 371 7.67 -6.23 11.43
N CYS A 372 7.82 -5.05 10.82
CA CYS A 372 6.82 -3.98 10.78
C CYS A 372 6.28 -3.51 12.15
N THR A 373 7.07 -3.63 13.23
CA THR A 373 6.62 -3.33 14.61
C THR A 373 6.85 -1.89 15.08
N LEU A 374 7.62 -1.07 14.36
CA LEU A 374 8.08 0.24 14.81
C LEU A 374 7.34 1.40 14.10
N ALA A 375 6.13 1.74 14.56
CA ALA A 375 5.27 2.77 13.95
C ALA A 375 6.00 4.09 13.61
N CYS A 376 5.69 4.69 12.45
CA CYS A 376 6.49 5.79 11.90
C CYS A 376 6.74 6.96 12.86
N PRO A 377 7.94 7.58 12.82
CA PRO A 377 8.22 8.84 13.52
C PRO A 377 7.21 9.95 13.17
N ALA A 378 7.03 10.91 14.08
CA ALA A 378 6.20 12.08 13.80
C ALA A 378 6.77 12.87 12.60
N GLY A 379 5.91 13.21 11.64
CA GLY A 379 6.30 13.84 10.37
C GLY A 379 6.68 12.86 9.26
N GLN A 380 6.60 11.53 9.48
CA GLN A 380 6.84 10.50 8.47
C GLN A 380 5.64 9.55 8.29
N TRP A 381 5.47 9.05 7.07
CA TRP A 381 4.36 8.18 6.69
C TRP A 381 4.71 7.23 5.51
N GLY A 382 3.75 6.39 5.15
CA GLY A 382 3.77 5.55 3.95
C GLY A 382 4.52 4.23 4.12
N VAL A 383 5.04 3.70 3.01
CA VAL A 383 5.82 2.46 2.98
C VAL A 383 7.16 2.68 3.69
N ASN A 384 7.46 1.84 4.68
CA ASN A 384 8.72 1.84 5.45
C ASN A 384 9.11 3.23 6.01
N CYS A 385 8.11 4.11 6.21
CA CYS A 385 8.27 5.50 6.65
C CYS A 385 9.13 6.40 5.73
N THR A 386 9.21 6.10 4.42
CA THR A 386 10.05 6.86 3.48
C THR A 386 9.52 8.26 3.15
N ASN A 387 8.23 8.51 3.35
CA ASN A 387 7.59 9.76 2.95
C ASN A 387 7.51 10.74 4.13
N THR A 388 7.64 12.03 3.87
CA THR A 388 7.42 13.09 4.86
C THR A 388 6.02 13.68 4.76
N CYS A 389 5.41 14.06 5.88
CA CYS A 389 4.14 14.78 5.89
C CYS A 389 4.23 16.10 5.10
N SER A 390 3.13 16.53 4.48
CA SER A 390 3.10 17.79 3.74
C SER A 390 3.40 18.98 4.65
N VAL A 391 4.17 19.95 4.14
CA VAL A 391 4.40 21.24 4.82
C VAL A 391 3.11 22.06 5.00
N ASN A 392 2.03 21.70 4.26
CA ASN A 392 0.71 22.28 4.42
C ASN A 392 -0.05 21.70 5.61
N CYS A 393 0.34 20.52 6.14
CA CYS A 393 -0.30 19.96 7.33
C CYS A 393 0.04 20.76 8.60
N TYR A 394 -0.94 20.96 9.47
CA TYR A 394 -0.72 21.65 10.74
C TYR A 394 0.27 20.88 11.63
N GLY A 395 1.32 21.57 12.08
CA GLY A 395 2.43 20.96 12.83
C GLY A 395 3.26 19.92 12.05
N GLN A 396 3.12 19.84 10.72
CA GLN A 396 3.61 18.72 9.89
C GLN A 396 3.11 17.36 10.39
N SER A 397 1.89 17.33 10.92
CA SER A 397 1.24 16.12 11.40
C SER A 397 0.35 15.53 10.31
N CYS A 398 0.51 14.25 10.04
CA CYS A 398 -0.31 13.51 9.09
C CYS A 398 -0.50 12.07 9.55
N ASP A 399 -1.52 11.41 9.01
CA ASP A 399 -1.72 9.98 9.20
C ASP A 399 -0.51 9.19 8.67
N LYS A 400 -0.04 8.24 9.48
CA LYS A 400 1.19 7.48 9.21
C LYS A 400 1.07 6.56 8.00
N THR A 401 -0.15 6.19 7.63
CA THR A 401 -0.41 5.19 6.60
C THR A 401 -0.65 5.85 5.25
N THR A 402 -1.45 6.92 5.22
CA THR A 402 -1.96 7.60 4.01
C THR A 402 -1.33 8.97 3.73
N GLY A 403 -0.64 9.59 4.68
CA GLY A 403 -0.05 10.93 4.51
C GLY A 403 -1.03 12.10 4.59
N ILE A 404 -2.32 11.82 4.78
CA ILE A 404 -3.41 12.78 4.88
C ILE A 404 -3.29 13.59 6.18
N CYS A 405 -3.47 14.91 6.15
CA CYS A 405 -3.22 15.78 7.31
C CYS A 405 -4.23 15.53 8.46
N ASP A 406 -3.76 15.02 9.60
CA ASP A 406 -4.61 14.55 10.72
C ASP A 406 -5.08 15.70 11.66
N LYS A 407 -4.38 16.84 11.63
CA LYS A 407 -4.65 18.01 12.49
C LYS A 407 -5.09 19.26 11.73
N GLY A 408 -5.54 19.09 10.48
CA GLY A 408 -5.93 20.18 9.60
C GLY A 408 -4.75 20.86 8.90
N CYS A 409 -4.98 22.04 8.33
CA CYS A 409 -4.09 22.65 7.34
C CYS A 409 -3.53 24.00 7.77
N GLN A 410 -2.22 24.22 7.71
CA GLN A 410 -1.59 25.50 8.03
C GLN A 410 -1.56 26.45 6.81
N GLY A 411 -2.47 27.42 6.77
CA GLY A 411 -2.57 28.41 5.69
C GLY A 411 -3.41 27.99 4.49
N PHE A 412 -4.28 26.98 4.67
CA PHE A 412 -5.25 26.49 3.70
C PHE A 412 -6.58 26.17 4.40
N SER A 413 -7.70 26.23 3.69
CA SER A 413 -9.07 26.17 4.23
C SER A 413 -9.80 24.83 4.03
N ASP A 414 -9.19 23.89 3.32
CA ASP A 414 -9.78 22.63 2.83
C ASP A 414 -9.14 21.37 3.44
N PRO A 415 -9.27 21.15 4.76
CA PRO A 415 -8.80 19.92 5.38
C PRO A 415 -9.60 18.70 4.89
N PRO A 416 -8.93 17.54 4.68
CA PRO A 416 -7.53 17.29 4.99
C PRO A 416 -6.56 17.45 3.81
N SER A 417 -7.05 17.92 2.64
CA SER A 417 -6.27 18.02 1.40
C SER A 417 -5.25 19.18 1.39
N CYS A 418 -5.60 20.31 2.03
CA CYS A 418 -4.74 21.48 2.16
C CYS A 418 -4.22 22.04 0.82
N THR A 419 -5.13 22.27 -0.12
CA THR A 419 -4.86 22.78 -1.48
C THR A 419 -5.43 24.18 -1.74
N THR A 420 -6.44 24.61 -0.99
CA THR A 420 -7.15 25.88 -1.14
C THR A 420 -6.58 26.90 -0.16
N GLU A 421 -5.84 27.89 -0.66
CA GLU A 421 -5.15 28.86 0.21
C GLU A 421 -6.13 29.72 1.02
N CYS A 422 -5.71 30.24 2.18
CA CYS A 422 -6.55 31.16 2.94
C CYS A 422 -6.94 32.40 2.14
N ALA A 423 -8.21 32.81 2.29
CA ALA A 423 -8.68 34.09 1.77
C ALA A 423 -7.86 35.24 2.37
N LYS A 424 -7.66 36.31 1.60
CA LYS A 424 -6.93 37.49 2.06
C LYS A 424 -7.64 38.10 3.27
N GLY A 425 -6.92 38.21 4.37
CA GLY A 425 -7.45 38.62 5.68
C GLY A 425 -7.45 37.49 6.70
N ASN A 426 -7.20 36.24 6.30
CA ASN A 426 -7.20 35.08 7.20
C ASN A 426 -5.89 34.26 7.14
N TRP A 427 -5.56 33.60 8.26
CA TRP A 427 -4.33 32.82 8.43
C TRP A 427 -4.50 31.67 9.45
N GLY A 428 -3.46 30.83 9.55
CA GLY A 428 -3.33 29.81 10.58
C GLY A 428 -3.97 28.46 10.22
N PRO A 429 -4.22 27.59 11.22
CA PRO A 429 -4.85 26.29 11.01
C PRO A 429 -6.28 26.47 10.50
N ASN A 430 -6.59 25.86 9.35
CA ASN A 430 -7.88 25.93 8.65
C ASN A 430 -8.39 27.37 8.44
N CYS A 431 -7.47 28.35 8.34
CA CYS A 431 -7.75 29.78 8.20
C CYS A 431 -8.60 30.40 9.34
N GLN A 432 -8.55 29.84 10.54
CA GLN A 432 -9.43 30.20 11.67
C GLN A 432 -9.10 31.54 12.36
N PHE A 433 -8.05 32.25 11.95
CA PHE A 433 -7.65 33.53 12.54
C PHE A 433 -7.67 34.66 11.52
N ASP A 434 -8.05 35.87 11.96
CA ASP A 434 -7.97 37.08 11.15
C ASP A 434 -6.56 37.72 11.24
N CYS A 435 -6.13 38.38 10.16
CA CYS A 435 -4.94 39.21 10.13
C CYS A 435 -5.08 40.39 11.12
N ARG A 436 -3.96 40.87 11.70
CA ARG A 436 -3.99 42.05 12.57
C ARG A 436 -4.47 43.27 11.80
N ASN A 437 -5.34 44.08 12.42
CA ASN A 437 -5.79 45.37 11.88
C ASN A 437 -4.63 46.37 11.59
N ASN A 438 -3.47 46.14 12.19
CA ASN A 438 -2.24 46.92 11.98
C ASN A 438 -1.51 46.54 10.67
N CYS A 439 -1.91 45.47 9.99
CA CYS A 439 -1.32 45.04 8.73
C CYS A 439 -1.86 45.89 7.56
N PHE A 440 -0.96 46.38 6.70
CA PHE A 440 -1.33 47.19 5.55
C PHE A 440 -2.29 46.44 4.61
N ASN A 441 -3.43 47.05 4.30
CA ASN A 441 -4.54 46.46 3.53
C ASN A 441 -5.05 45.11 4.09
N LEU A 442 -4.97 44.85 5.41
CA LEU A 442 -5.30 43.56 6.05
C LEU A 442 -4.58 42.36 5.41
N SER A 443 -3.34 42.56 4.97
CA SER A 443 -2.53 41.50 4.35
C SER A 443 -1.52 40.93 5.34
N CYS A 444 -1.57 39.61 5.55
CA CYS A 444 -0.62 38.89 6.39
C CYS A 444 -0.29 37.52 5.80
N ASP A 445 0.88 36.99 6.16
CA ASP A 445 1.28 35.64 5.78
C ASP A 445 0.31 34.61 6.37
N ARG A 446 -0.37 33.88 5.47
CA ARG A 446 -1.39 32.87 5.79
C ARG A 446 -0.92 31.76 6.73
N ARG A 447 0.38 31.56 6.93
CA ARG A 447 0.93 30.50 7.82
C ARG A 447 1.36 31.03 9.18
N THR A 448 1.56 32.34 9.37
CA THR A 448 2.17 32.92 10.59
C THR A 448 1.45 34.16 11.14
N GLY A 449 0.53 34.77 10.39
CA GLY A 449 -0.22 35.97 10.83
C GLY A 449 0.59 37.26 10.86
N LYS A 450 1.87 37.20 10.45
CA LYS A 450 2.78 38.35 10.35
C LYS A 450 2.47 39.17 9.09
N CYS A 451 2.49 40.49 9.19
CA CYS A 451 2.06 41.38 8.11
C CYS A 451 3.07 41.35 6.94
N ASP A 452 2.63 40.83 5.79
CA ASP A 452 3.49 40.56 4.64
C ASP A 452 3.80 41.84 3.82
N ASN A 453 2.80 42.72 3.71
CA ASN A 453 2.90 44.00 3.03
C ASN A 453 3.33 45.14 3.97
N GLY A 454 3.83 44.82 5.16
CA GLY A 454 4.21 45.78 6.18
C GLY A 454 3.01 46.34 6.95
N CYS A 455 3.25 47.40 7.72
CA CYS A 455 2.34 47.90 8.73
C CYS A 455 1.64 49.20 8.31
N ASP A 456 0.45 49.45 8.84
CA ASP A 456 -0.29 50.70 8.63
C ASP A 456 -0.35 51.52 9.93
N GLY A 457 0.44 52.60 10.01
CA GLY A 457 0.59 53.39 11.23
C GLY A 457 1.52 52.80 12.31
N PHE A 458 2.32 51.78 11.97
CA PHE A 458 3.37 51.19 12.81
C PHE A 458 4.68 51.06 11.99
N MET A 459 5.84 50.95 12.66
CA MET A 459 7.17 51.05 12.02
C MET A 459 7.99 49.76 12.00
N ASP A 460 7.48 48.68 12.58
CA ASP A 460 8.21 47.42 12.87
C ASP A 460 7.64 46.21 12.09
N PRO A 461 7.70 46.21 10.75
CA PRO A 461 7.28 45.06 9.97
C PRO A 461 8.20 43.86 10.24
N PRO A 462 7.66 42.64 10.32
CA PRO A 462 6.28 42.26 9.99
C PRO A 462 5.36 42.10 11.22
N ASP A 463 5.78 42.54 12.40
CA ASP A 463 5.05 42.32 13.66
C ASP A 463 4.06 43.45 13.99
N CYS A 464 4.39 44.70 13.61
CA CYS A 464 3.48 45.85 13.64
C CYS A 464 2.90 46.13 15.04
N ILE A 465 3.77 46.22 16.05
CA ILE A 465 3.43 46.53 17.44
C ILE A 465 4.03 47.86 17.94
N VAL A 466 4.93 48.51 17.18
CA VAL A 466 5.51 49.83 17.49
C VAL A 466 4.87 50.91 16.63
N GLU A 467 3.97 51.70 17.22
CA GLU A 467 3.25 52.79 16.55
C GLU A 467 4.19 53.85 15.93
N CYS A 468 3.74 54.59 14.92
CA CYS A 468 4.51 55.69 14.37
C CYS A 468 4.90 56.72 15.44
N LYS A 469 6.17 57.17 15.39
CA LYS A 469 6.61 58.35 16.13
C LYS A 469 5.88 59.59 15.63
N ALA A 470 5.58 60.52 16.53
CA ALA A 470 5.03 61.82 16.17
C ALA A 470 5.85 62.48 15.04
N GLY A 471 5.16 63.11 14.09
CA GLY A 471 5.75 63.60 12.84
C GLY A 471 5.76 62.61 11.67
N LYS A 472 5.37 61.34 11.86
CA LYS A 472 5.35 60.31 10.78
C LYS A 472 4.05 59.51 10.71
N TRP A 473 3.70 59.05 9.52
CA TRP A 473 2.44 58.35 9.24
C TRP A 473 2.52 57.37 8.05
N GLY A 474 1.44 56.61 7.85
CA GLY A 474 1.21 55.72 6.72
C GLY A 474 1.97 54.40 6.81
N ARG A 475 2.08 53.74 5.65
CA ARG A 475 2.75 52.44 5.51
C ARG A 475 4.18 52.47 6.04
N ASN A 476 4.51 51.64 7.02
CA ASN A 476 5.81 51.59 7.71
C ASN A 476 6.30 52.96 8.25
N CYS A 477 5.41 53.92 8.48
CA CYS A 477 5.72 55.28 8.92
C CYS A 477 6.70 56.06 8.01
N VAL A 478 6.72 55.78 6.69
CA VAL A 478 7.66 56.42 5.76
C VAL A 478 7.29 57.87 5.42
N ASN A 479 6.02 58.25 5.53
CA ASN A 479 5.55 59.60 5.24
C ASN A 479 5.78 60.52 6.44
N GLU A 480 5.97 61.82 6.19
CA GLU A 480 6.08 62.84 7.23
C GLU A 480 4.78 63.65 7.31
N CYS A 481 4.39 64.06 8.52
CA CYS A 481 3.25 64.96 8.72
C CYS A 481 3.53 66.31 8.04
N SER A 482 2.50 66.94 7.47
CA SER A 482 2.65 68.26 6.84
C SER A 482 3.23 69.28 7.82
N SER A 483 4.13 70.15 7.35
CA SER A 483 4.68 71.25 8.17
C SER A 483 3.60 72.23 8.64
N LYS A 484 2.42 72.22 8.00
CA LYS A 484 1.23 72.97 8.42
C LYS A 484 0.45 72.30 9.56
N CYS A 485 0.78 71.07 9.95
CA CYS A 485 0.11 70.36 11.06
C CYS A 485 0.51 70.95 12.41
N LYS A 486 -0.45 71.11 13.31
CA LYS A 486 -0.26 71.58 14.69
C LYS A 486 0.70 70.66 15.44
N ASN A 487 1.77 71.24 15.97
CA ASN A 487 2.89 70.53 16.60
C ASN A 487 3.52 69.43 15.70
N GLN A 488 3.39 69.53 14.37
CA GLN A 488 3.72 68.48 13.40
C GLN A 488 3.04 67.12 13.69
N SER A 489 1.93 67.12 14.41
CA SER A 489 1.18 65.90 14.76
C SER A 489 0.10 65.62 13.73
N CYS A 490 0.04 64.38 13.24
CA CYS A 490 -1.00 63.89 12.33
C CYS A 490 -1.42 62.46 12.70
N ASP A 491 -2.58 62.04 12.21
CA ASP A 491 -3.06 60.66 12.37
C ASP A 491 -2.10 59.67 11.71
N ARG A 492 -1.72 58.63 12.46
CA ARG A 492 -0.64 57.72 12.09
C ARG A 492 -0.93 56.87 10.85
N VAL A 493 -2.21 56.68 10.48
CA VAL A 493 -2.62 55.90 9.30
C VAL A 493 -2.84 56.82 8.10
N THR A 494 -3.64 57.87 8.28
CA THR A 494 -4.18 58.70 7.19
C THR A 494 -3.40 59.98 6.92
N GLY A 495 -2.50 60.39 7.81
CA GLY A 495 -1.76 61.65 7.70
C GLY A 495 -2.58 62.92 7.94
N LEU A 496 -3.86 62.79 8.29
CA LEU A 496 -4.77 63.91 8.55
C LEU A 496 -4.42 64.60 9.87
N CYS A 497 -4.51 65.94 9.92
CA CYS A 497 -4.13 66.70 11.10
C CYS A 497 -5.00 67.95 11.33
N GLU A 498 -4.97 68.45 12.57
CA GLU A 498 -5.35 69.83 12.85
C GLU A 498 -4.27 70.76 12.27
N TYR A 499 -4.65 71.80 11.54
CA TYR A 499 -3.72 72.72 10.90
C TYR A 499 -3.41 73.94 11.79
N ILE A 500 -2.19 74.47 11.67
CA ILE A 500 -1.80 75.76 12.25
C ILE A 500 -2.38 76.87 11.35
N CYS A 501 -3.30 77.64 11.90
CA CYS A 501 -3.77 78.88 11.29
C CYS A 501 -2.90 80.04 11.79
N ASP A 502 -1.88 80.42 11.01
CA ASP A 502 -1.09 81.62 11.26
C ASP A 502 -1.90 82.86 10.83
N SER A 503 -2.03 83.84 11.72
CA SER A 503 -2.78 85.07 11.49
C SER A 503 -2.04 86.12 10.65
N LEU A 504 -0.81 85.84 10.22
CA LEU A 504 0.08 86.80 9.54
C LEU A 504 0.23 86.61 8.02
N THR A 505 -0.28 85.52 7.42
CA THR A 505 -0.06 85.23 5.98
C THR A 505 -1.32 85.18 5.11
N ASP A 506 -2.48 85.60 5.65
CA ASP A 506 -3.77 85.77 4.95
C ASP A 506 -4.15 84.67 3.93
N LEU A 507 -3.86 83.41 4.29
CA LEU A 507 -4.22 82.23 3.51
C LEU A 507 -5.23 81.43 4.33
N SER A 508 -6.47 81.34 3.83
CA SER A 508 -7.58 80.80 4.60
C SER A 508 -7.36 79.34 5.03
N CYS A 509 -7.23 79.14 6.35
CA CYS A 509 -7.83 77.97 6.97
C CYS A 509 -9.32 77.97 6.56
N PRO A 510 -9.87 76.88 5.98
CA PRO A 510 -11.29 76.84 5.68
C PRO A 510 -12.03 76.95 7.02
N ALA A 511 -12.77 78.05 7.15
CA ALA A 511 -13.34 78.50 8.42
C ALA A 511 -14.38 77.51 8.97
N ASP A 512 -14.76 77.71 10.24
CA ASP A 512 -15.85 76.96 10.85
C ASP A 512 -17.10 77.01 9.96
N CYS A 513 -17.64 75.82 9.70
CA CYS A 513 -18.77 75.67 8.80
C CYS A 513 -20.00 76.41 9.33
N PRO A 514 -20.89 76.93 8.45
CA PRO A 514 -22.15 77.52 8.88
C PRO A 514 -22.92 76.56 9.79
N LYS A 515 -23.61 77.12 10.80
CA LYS A 515 -24.35 76.35 11.80
C LYS A 515 -25.28 75.33 11.11
N GLY A 516 -25.06 74.04 11.40
CA GLY A 516 -25.75 72.92 10.75
C GLY A 516 -24.93 72.16 9.71
N TYR A 517 -23.68 72.55 9.40
CA TYR A 517 -22.85 71.92 8.37
C TYR A 517 -21.46 71.48 8.86
N HIS A 518 -20.84 70.52 8.17
CA HIS A 518 -19.48 70.04 8.41
C HIS A 518 -18.76 69.53 7.15
N GLY A 519 -17.55 68.97 7.33
CA GLY A 519 -16.73 68.37 6.28
C GLY A 519 -15.55 69.24 5.83
N SER A 520 -14.86 68.82 4.77
CA SER A 520 -13.77 69.61 4.17
C SER A 520 -14.26 70.93 3.59
N ASN A 521 -15.43 70.93 2.94
CA ASN A 521 -16.01 72.06 2.20
C ASN A 521 -17.36 72.57 2.78
N CYS A 522 -17.76 72.13 3.98
CA CYS A 522 -19.00 72.58 4.65
C CYS A 522 -20.30 72.29 3.88
N THR A 523 -20.37 71.14 3.20
CA THR A 523 -21.52 70.70 2.39
C THR A 523 -22.24 69.45 2.93
N LEU A 524 -21.89 68.99 4.14
CA LEU A 524 -22.51 67.83 4.80
C LEU A 524 -23.31 68.32 6.00
N ASP A 525 -24.56 67.91 6.14
CA ASP A 525 -25.41 68.33 7.26
C ASP A 525 -24.97 67.68 8.59
N CYS A 526 -25.00 68.44 9.68
CA CYS A 526 -24.92 67.90 11.04
C CYS A 526 -26.12 66.98 11.32
N SER A 527 -25.93 65.95 12.15
CA SER A 527 -27.03 65.08 12.61
C SER A 527 -28.15 65.91 13.26
N SER A 528 -29.41 65.60 12.93
CA SER A 528 -30.58 66.30 13.48
C SER A 528 -30.79 66.06 14.98
N THR A 529 -30.13 65.06 15.57
CA THR A 529 -30.07 64.83 17.03
C THR A 529 -28.91 65.57 17.72
N CYS A 530 -28.04 66.28 16.97
CA CYS A 530 -27.13 67.26 17.55
C CYS A 530 -27.95 68.39 18.18
N LYS A 531 -27.67 68.69 19.46
CA LYS A 531 -28.27 69.84 20.14
C LYS A 531 -27.94 71.11 19.37
N ASP A 532 -28.96 71.94 19.15
CA ASP A 532 -28.85 73.18 18.39
C ASP A 532 -28.28 73.03 16.97
N LEU A 533 -28.26 71.82 16.37
CA LEU A 533 -27.57 71.52 15.10
C LEU A 533 -26.08 71.91 15.09
N LEU A 534 -25.42 71.84 16.26
CA LEU A 534 -24.00 72.13 16.41
C LEU A 534 -23.17 70.84 16.37
N CYS A 535 -22.37 70.69 15.31
CA CYS A 535 -21.36 69.65 15.18
C CYS A 535 -20.01 70.21 14.76
N ASN A 536 -18.93 69.48 15.06
CA ASN A 536 -17.58 69.82 14.64
C ASN A 536 -17.34 69.45 13.15
N ARG A 537 -16.17 69.79 12.62
CA ARG A 537 -15.85 69.57 11.20
C ARG A 537 -15.85 68.10 10.74
N LEU A 538 -15.77 67.12 11.66
CA LEU A 538 -15.92 65.68 11.39
C LEU A 538 -17.38 65.18 11.50
N GLY A 539 -18.31 66.09 11.79
CA GLY A 539 -19.74 65.82 11.99
C GLY A 539 -20.11 65.43 13.42
N TYR A 540 -19.15 65.39 14.35
CA TYR A 540 -19.44 65.00 15.73
C TYR A 540 -20.21 66.11 16.45
N CYS A 541 -21.37 65.80 17.02
CA CYS A 541 -22.20 66.76 17.74
C CYS A 541 -21.47 67.32 18.98
N ILE A 542 -21.61 68.62 19.24
CA ILE A 542 -21.03 69.27 20.43
C ILE A 542 -21.77 68.83 21.70
N ALA A 543 -23.08 68.63 21.60
CA ALA A 543 -23.92 67.95 22.58
C ALA A 543 -25.10 67.28 21.87
N CYS A 544 -25.79 66.35 22.54
CA CYS A 544 -27.01 65.74 22.05
C CYS A 544 -28.26 66.42 22.59
N VAL A 545 -29.38 66.29 21.86
CA VAL A 545 -30.71 66.44 22.47
C VAL A 545 -30.90 65.36 23.55
N SER A 546 -31.88 65.55 24.45
CA SER A 546 -32.12 64.59 25.55
C SER A 546 -32.33 63.17 25.02
N ASP A 547 -31.89 62.20 25.81
CA ASP A 547 -32.04 60.76 25.53
C ASP A 547 -31.19 60.22 24.36
N TYR A 548 -30.34 61.04 23.71
CA TYR A 548 -29.38 60.60 22.70
C TYR A 548 -27.92 60.74 23.14
N THR A 549 -27.08 59.84 22.63
CA THR A 549 -25.63 59.71 22.89
C THR A 549 -24.90 59.16 21.67
N GLY A 550 -23.57 59.04 21.75
CA GLY A 550 -22.72 58.71 20.60
C GLY A 550 -22.11 59.97 19.97
N ARG A 551 -21.17 59.80 19.02
CA ARG A 551 -20.45 60.95 18.46
C ARG A 551 -21.30 61.78 17.50
N TYR A 552 -22.25 61.15 16.83
CA TYR A 552 -23.23 61.79 15.94
C TYR A 552 -24.63 61.84 16.60
N CYS A 553 -24.69 61.65 17.93
CA CYS A 553 -25.91 61.48 18.71
C CYS A 553 -26.81 60.37 18.14
N GLU A 554 -26.18 59.27 17.72
CA GLU A 554 -26.78 58.16 16.98
C GLU A 554 -27.40 57.03 17.85
N LYS A 555 -27.30 57.12 19.18
CA LYS A 555 -27.69 56.05 20.12
C LYS A 555 -28.63 56.56 21.22
N VAL A 556 -29.82 55.98 21.33
CA VAL A 556 -30.76 56.29 22.42
C VAL A 556 -30.27 55.70 23.75
N GLN A 557 -30.23 56.50 24.82
CA GLN A 557 -29.71 56.10 26.13
C GLN A 557 -30.78 55.49 27.02
N LEU A 558 -31.01 54.18 26.87
CA LEU A 558 -31.68 53.37 27.89
C LEU A 558 -30.74 53.21 29.09
N GLY A 559 -31.02 53.94 30.18
CA GLY A 559 -30.18 53.93 31.38
C GLY A 559 -30.43 52.72 32.30
N LEU A 560 -29.35 52.11 32.79
CA LEU A 560 -29.29 51.29 34.01
C LEU A 560 -27.87 51.34 34.59
N ALA A 561 -27.71 50.96 35.85
CA ALA A 561 -26.56 51.36 36.68
C ALA A 561 -25.29 50.51 36.52
N SER A 562 -24.16 51.05 37.00
CA SER A 562 -22.92 50.33 37.25
C SER A 562 -22.44 50.61 38.67
N ASP A 563 -22.18 49.56 39.44
CA ASP A 563 -21.55 49.65 40.77
C ASP A 563 -20.03 49.87 40.69
N THR A 564 -19.41 50.18 41.84
CA THR A 564 -17.99 50.59 41.92
C THR A 564 -17.19 49.93 43.07
N SER A 565 -15.95 49.56 42.77
CA SER A 565 -14.80 49.23 43.65
C SER A 565 -13.55 49.22 42.75
N GLY A 566 -12.34 49.66 43.08
CA GLY A 566 -11.64 49.73 44.37
C GLY A 566 -10.66 48.54 44.48
N LEU A 567 -9.35 48.65 44.80
CA LEU A 567 -8.53 49.76 45.30
C LEU A 567 -7.02 49.55 44.95
N THR A 568 -6.30 50.68 44.92
CA THR A 568 -4.92 51.02 45.36
C THR A 568 -4.17 50.07 46.34
N PHE A 569 -2.85 50.10 46.62
CA PHE A 569 -1.65 50.92 46.22
C PHE A 569 -0.36 50.17 46.71
N SER A 570 0.86 50.54 46.25
CA SER A 570 2.06 50.88 47.08
C SER A 570 3.43 50.80 46.32
N SER A 571 4.49 51.36 46.91
CA SER A 571 5.89 51.56 46.44
C SER A 571 6.85 50.41 46.87
N GLY A 572 8.13 50.32 46.44
CA GLY A 572 8.95 51.05 45.45
C GLY A 572 10.47 50.87 45.67
N ILE A 573 11.33 51.33 44.74
CA ILE A 573 12.84 51.32 44.77
C ILE A 573 13.48 49.90 44.67
N GLY A 574 14.63 49.63 44.02
CA GLY A 574 15.46 50.41 43.08
C GLY A 574 16.93 49.87 42.96
N ILE A 575 17.48 49.84 41.73
CA ILE A 575 18.90 49.56 41.35
C ILE A 575 19.44 48.12 41.60
N GLY A 576 20.13 47.51 40.62
CA GLY A 576 20.81 46.21 40.83
C GLY A 576 21.37 45.47 39.59
N VAL A 577 22.18 46.10 38.73
CA VAL A 577 22.84 45.42 37.59
C VAL A 577 24.26 44.99 37.95
N ALA A 578 24.53 43.68 38.14
CA ALA A 578 25.81 42.98 37.85
C ALA A 578 25.87 41.52 38.38
N VAL A 579 25.22 40.53 37.72
CA VAL A 579 25.49 39.09 37.99
C VAL A 579 25.47 38.23 36.71
N GLY A 580 24.46 38.39 35.85
CA GLY A 580 24.14 37.41 34.78
C GLY A 580 25.28 37.09 33.79
N ALA A 581 26.17 38.03 33.50
CA ALA A 581 27.26 37.82 32.53
C ALA A 581 28.29 36.77 32.99
N VAL A 582 28.58 36.68 34.29
CA VAL A 582 29.64 35.80 34.82
C VAL A 582 29.24 34.32 34.73
N VAL A 583 27.98 34.01 35.02
CA VAL A 583 27.45 32.63 34.97
C VAL A 583 27.50 32.06 33.55
N ILE A 584 27.13 32.86 32.54
CA ILE A 584 27.13 32.43 31.13
C ILE A 584 28.57 32.17 30.64
N ILE A 585 29.53 33.03 30.99
CA ILE A 585 30.95 32.85 30.63
C ILE A 585 31.52 31.56 31.25
N LEU A 586 31.22 31.28 32.53
CA LEU A 586 31.67 30.05 33.20
C LEU A 586 31.11 28.78 32.55
N ILE A 587 29.83 28.81 32.13
CA ILE A 587 29.20 27.67 31.41
C ILE A 587 29.88 27.43 30.06
N VAL A 588 30.16 28.48 29.28
CA VAL A 588 30.86 28.35 27.98
C VAL A 588 32.27 27.80 28.16
N VAL A 589 33.03 28.26 29.17
CA VAL A 589 34.37 27.73 29.47
C VAL A 589 34.31 26.24 29.86
N ALA A 590 33.35 25.83 30.68
CA ALA A 590 33.16 24.42 31.04
C ALA A 590 32.88 23.54 29.82
N ILE A 591 32.02 23.97 28.90
CA ILE A 591 31.71 23.25 27.65
C ILE A 591 32.97 23.09 26.77
N VAL A 592 33.78 24.15 26.62
CA VAL A 592 35.03 24.09 25.85
C VAL A 592 36.04 23.10 26.44
N ILE A 593 36.14 23.00 27.78
CA ILE A 593 37.01 22.03 28.47
C ILE A 593 36.52 20.59 28.26
N ILE A 594 35.21 20.35 28.35
CA ILE A 594 34.60 19.03 28.13
C ILE A 594 34.77 18.56 26.68
N CYS A 595 34.61 19.46 25.70
CA CYS A 595 34.86 19.14 24.30
C CYS A 595 36.34 18.85 24.00
N ARG A 596 37.28 19.63 24.56
CA ARG A 596 38.72 19.40 24.35
C ARG A 596 39.22 18.08 24.95
N THR A 597 38.74 17.72 26.14
CA THR A 597 39.16 16.48 26.82
C THR A 597 38.67 15.20 26.12
N ARG A 598 37.43 15.18 25.60
CA ARG A 598 36.92 14.01 24.84
C ARG A 598 37.56 13.83 23.47
N LEU A 599 38.03 14.90 22.81
CA LEU A 599 38.75 14.80 21.54
C LEU A 599 40.19 14.25 21.67
N THR A 600 40.82 14.35 22.85
CA THR A 600 42.11 13.68 23.12
C THR A 600 41.97 12.19 23.45
N ALA A 601 40.83 11.75 23.99
CA ALA A 601 40.61 10.34 24.38
C ALA A 601 40.54 9.36 23.18
N LEU A 602 40.23 9.85 21.97
CA LEU A 602 40.10 9.02 20.76
C LEU A 602 41.34 9.01 19.85
N ARG A 603 42.49 9.57 20.29
CA ARG A 603 43.73 9.62 19.48
C ARG A 603 44.88 8.71 19.98
N ASN A 604 44.71 8.04 21.11
CA ASN A 604 45.74 7.21 21.74
C ASN A 604 45.47 5.68 21.70
N SER A 605 44.56 5.20 20.84
CA SER A 605 44.21 3.77 20.73
C SER A 605 44.72 3.10 19.43
N SER A 606 45.68 3.71 18.73
CA SER A 606 46.21 3.22 17.46
C SER A 606 47.73 3.39 17.31
N ASN A 607 48.51 2.84 18.25
CA ASN A 607 49.85 2.26 18.04
C ASN A 607 50.44 1.69 19.35
N GLU A 608 51.44 0.82 19.22
CA GLU A 608 52.10 0.01 20.29
C GLU A 608 51.23 -1.12 20.89
N ASN A 609 51.73 -2.34 21.18
CA ASN A 609 53.03 -2.95 20.85
C ASN A 609 52.95 -4.51 20.76
N ILE A 610 54.06 -5.21 20.44
CA ILE A 610 54.11 -6.65 20.07
C ILE A 610 55.05 -7.48 20.99
N LYS A 611 54.81 -8.81 21.10
CA LYS A 611 55.69 -9.94 21.56
C LYS A 611 55.58 -10.32 23.07
N PRO A 612 55.98 -11.54 23.54
CA PRO A 612 56.37 -12.82 22.86
C PRO A 612 55.48 -14.05 23.32
N GLY A 613 55.68 -15.34 22.93
CA GLY A 613 56.53 -15.91 21.87
C GLY A 613 56.86 -17.45 21.84
N THR A 614 56.29 -18.34 22.68
CA THR A 614 56.59 -19.82 22.68
C THR A 614 55.44 -20.66 22.07
N ARG A 615 55.53 -21.53 21.05
CA ARG A 615 56.59 -22.32 20.36
C ARG A 615 56.71 -23.79 20.81
N LEU A 616 56.14 -24.70 20.00
CA LEU A 616 56.45 -26.13 19.68
C LEU A 616 55.15 -26.77 19.09
N GLN A 617 55.12 -27.61 18.05
CA GLN A 617 56.17 -28.09 17.13
C GLN A 617 55.57 -28.53 15.77
N ASN A 618 56.41 -28.57 14.73
CA ASN A 618 56.27 -28.96 13.32
C ASN A 618 55.14 -29.95 12.89
N TYR A 619 54.63 -29.77 11.66
CA TYR A 619 55.08 -30.60 10.52
C TYR A 619 54.83 -29.92 9.14
N ASP A 620 55.79 -30.05 8.22
CA ASP A 620 55.70 -29.60 6.82
C ASP A 620 55.22 -30.72 5.89
N ASN A 621 54.74 -30.37 4.68
CA ASN A 621 55.22 -31.01 3.46
C ASN A 621 54.92 -30.22 2.17
N VAL A 622 55.65 -30.53 1.09
CA VAL A 622 55.96 -29.58 0.02
C VAL A 622 55.89 -30.21 -1.39
N LYS A 623 55.18 -29.50 -2.30
CA LYS A 623 55.31 -29.44 -3.80
C LYS A 623 55.48 -30.70 -4.69
N GLN A 624 54.73 -30.64 -5.80
CA GLN A 624 55.18 -30.71 -7.22
C GLN A 624 55.02 -31.97 -8.10
N ILE A 625 54.67 -31.66 -9.38
CA ILE A 625 55.24 -32.16 -10.67
C ILE A 625 54.52 -33.29 -11.46
N ASN A 626 54.08 -32.90 -12.68
CA ASN A 626 54.07 -33.60 -13.99
C ASN A 626 53.21 -34.88 -14.19
N GLU A 627 52.85 -35.35 -15.40
CA GLU A 627 52.75 -34.79 -16.79
C GLU A 627 51.91 -35.74 -17.70
N TYR A 628 51.88 -35.47 -19.02
CA TYR A 628 51.37 -36.27 -20.15
C TYR A 628 49.83 -36.38 -20.31
N ASN A 629 49.18 -36.31 -21.48
CA ASN A 629 49.44 -36.08 -22.94
C ASN A 629 48.86 -37.20 -23.82
N HIS A 630 48.57 -36.84 -25.09
CA HIS A 630 48.18 -37.69 -26.23
C HIS A 630 46.76 -38.30 -26.21
N SER A 631 46.05 -38.51 -27.34
CA SER A 631 45.94 -37.84 -28.67
C SER A 631 45.07 -38.70 -29.62
N TYR A 632 44.31 -38.14 -30.59
CA TYR A 632 44.40 -38.49 -32.04
C TYR A 632 43.42 -37.72 -32.99
N GLU A 633 43.58 -37.95 -34.30
CA GLU A 633 42.94 -37.30 -35.48
C GLU A 633 42.81 -38.34 -36.65
N ARG A 634 42.17 -38.19 -37.83
CA ARG A 634 41.46 -37.10 -38.56
C ARG A 634 40.60 -37.72 -39.69
N SER A 635 39.29 -37.47 -39.74
CA SER A 635 38.43 -37.76 -40.93
C SER A 635 37.13 -36.94 -40.86
N ARG A 636 36.71 -36.07 -41.79
CA ARG A 636 36.97 -35.89 -43.25
C ARG A 636 36.33 -36.93 -44.18
N SER A 637 35.12 -36.62 -44.66
CA SER A 637 34.62 -37.02 -45.98
C SER A 637 33.68 -35.94 -46.55
N THR A 638 34.00 -35.43 -47.74
CA THR A 638 33.15 -34.54 -48.54
C THR A 638 32.10 -35.34 -49.33
N PHE A 639 30.95 -34.74 -49.65
CA PHE A 639 30.20 -35.04 -50.87
C PHE A 639 29.50 -33.78 -51.40
N GLU A 640 29.06 -33.84 -52.66
CA GLU A 640 29.00 -32.69 -53.58
C GLU A 640 27.60 -32.07 -53.78
N GLU A 641 27.58 -30.95 -54.51
CA GLU A 641 26.37 -30.21 -54.89
C GLU A 641 25.56 -30.93 -55.99
N VAL A 642 24.23 -30.70 -56.01
CA VAL A 642 23.43 -30.71 -57.24
C VAL A 642 22.47 -29.51 -57.20
N GLN A 643 22.46 -28.71 -58.27
CA GLN A 643 21.53 -27.60 -58.48
C GLN A 643 20.34 -28.00 -59.35
N SER A 644 19.14 -27.49 -59.03
CA SER A 644 18.07 -27.14 -59.98
C SER A 644 17.00 -26.35 -59.20
N ASP A 645 16.77 -25.03 -59.31
CA ASP A 645 16.70 -24.07 -60.44
C ASP A 645 15.27 -23.90 -61.02
N LYS A 646 14.88 -22.62 -61.27
CA LYS A 646 13.64 -22.09 -61.90
C LYS A 646 12.31 -22.24 -61.11
N LYS A 647 11.30 -21.32 -61.19
CA LYS A 647 11.19 -19.90 -61.66
C LYS A 647 9.84 -19.25 -61.22
N ASP A 648 9.74 -17.92 -61.35
CA ASP A 648 8.64 -17.03 -61.85
C ASP A 648 7.15 -17.51 -61.90
N GLU A 649 6.09 -16.70 -61.78
CA GLU A 649 5.90 -15.23 -61.56
C GLU A 649 4.45 -14.89 -61.08
N ARG A 650 4.24 -13.64 -60.60
CA ARG A 650 3.03 -12.77 -60.70
C ARG A 650 1.59 -13.16 -60.20
N LYS A 651 1.12 -12.32 -59.26
CA LYS A 651 -0.11 -11.45 -59.29
C LYS A 651 -1.47 -12.01 -59.78
N GLY A 652 -2.52 -11.88 -58.95
CA GLY A 652 -3.92 -11.88 -59.42
C GLY A 652 -5.00 -11.57 -58.36
N ASN A 653 -5.58 -10.37 -58.40
CA ASN A 653 -6.69 -9.92 -57.52
C ASN A 653 -8.05 -10.56 -57.89
N LYS A 654 -8.87 -11.00 -56.92
CA LYS A 654 -10.22 -10.43 -56.64
C LYS A 654 -11.03 -11.12 -55.52
N THR A 655 -12.01 -10.38 -55.01
CA THR A 655 -13.03 -10.74 -54.00
C THR A 655 -14.31 -11.32 -54.60
N ILE A 656 -15.02 -12.18 -53.83
CA ILE A 656 -16.47 -12.47 -53.93
C ILE A 656 -17.03 -12.68 -52.50
N HIS A 657 -18.27 -12.23 -52.25
CA HIS A 657 -19.04 -12.46 -51.02
C HIS A 657 -19.78 -13.81 -51.03
N TYR A 658 -20.11 -14.34 -49.84
CA TYR A 658 -21.33 -15.14 -49.65
C TYR A 658 -22.02 -14.74 -48.35
N GLU A 659 -23.29 -14.38 -48.45
CA GLU A 659 -24.25 -14.40 -47.35
C GLU A 659 -25.02 -15.73 -47.37
N ASN A 660 -25.58 -16.14 -46.23
CA ASN A 660 -26.79 -16.97 -46.22
C ASN A 660 -27.55 -16.73 -44.90
N THR A 661 -28.88 -16.83 -44.92
CA THR A 661 -29.79 -16.34 -43.86
C THR A 661 -30.86 -17.37 -43.47
N SER A 662 -31.77 -17.01 -42.53
CA SER A 662 -32.88 -17.82 -41.97
C SER A 662 -32.43 -18.95 -40.99
N ASN A 663 -33.20 -19.52 -40.04
CA ASN A 663 -34.48 -19.23 -39.33
C ASN A 663 -34.62 -20.28 -38.18
N THR A 664 -35.43 -20.19 -37.10
CA THR A 664 -36.44 -19.22 -36.58
C THR A 664 -36.53 -19.32 -35.04
N VAL A 665 -37.43 -18.54 -34.39
CA VAL A 665 -37.79 -18.59 -32.96
C VAL A 665 -38.71 -19.76 -32.59
N TYR A 666 -38.68 -20.23 -31.34
CA TYR A 666 -39.84 -20.79 -30.61
C TYR A 666 -39.77 -20.47 -29.08
N GLU A 667 -40.84 -20.76 -28.34
CA GLU A 667 -41.21 -20.06 -27.09
C GLU A 667 -41.02 -20.85 -25.77
N THR A 668 -40.65 -20.09 -24.73
CA THR A 668 -41.24 -19.93 -23.38
C THR A 668 -41.98 -21.07 -22.64
N ILE A 669 -41.90 -20.98 -21.30
CA ILE A 669 -42.72 -21.56 -20.20
C ILE A 669 -42.05 -22.73 -19.45
N GLY A 670 -41.93 -22.56 -18.13
CA GLY A 670 -41.28 -23.45 -17.16
C GLY A 670 -41.02 -22.69 -15.86
#